data_AF-A0A2N3R4A6-F1
#
_entry.id   AF-A0A2N3R4A6-F1
#
_cell.length_a   1.000
_cell.length_b   1.000
_cell.length_c   1.000
_cell.angle_alpha   90.00
_cell.angle_beta   90.00
_cell.angle_gamma   90.00
#
_symmetry.space_group_name_H-M   'P 1'
#
loop_
_entity.id
_entity.type
_entity.pdbx_description
1 polymer ?
#
loop_
_entity_poly.entity_id
_entity_poly.type
_entity_poly.pdbx_seq_one_letter_code
_entity_poly.pdbx_strand_id
1 'polypeptide(L)'
;MRTLFEFNAYTRFKNNDSGSESDFVASYPFLNYEFGLLQTAFRAMSDFSMFSGRHSSVGERSMLSAWSATLQTAADKHLGYLVPFDQLFDGIKDILQSSQTHRITEADQRLDPDVHDLGVRLLKVLLMVKHIEGFKTTPRNLRILLTDGFDVDVTDLERRIVDTLTVLENHTYVQRINDTYHYLTNEEQDIEQEIKNTDIEDNAVSKYLKDSFVDMAGAQSVVYGAQRTPFKYTLSIDGIAQGRAESIGLDLWTHVADDTDLIRRTSGDMHTISLLLNQNDINLFNDIRMIVKTNTFLRRNLDATDKPSTRQAIIAAKQAQKDAQECDVRSRVQEAIRSGSFYYNGKAVEVAGSDAPSKIVSAVSDVIKNFYYDYAMLGDLACRDNEIDKYRSIGAGDEGAMLDGTNVEIRRVAQIANDIVDKVTRETNQKRTVSVKDLVDIYHEAPYGWPDDIILCMLAYLYGARRVELTIDAHAVANTQLTALLRNTKKRESIVVTLPRQVDPTHAKRLEEFASAFLDNMRRDPSTDMVQFAQRVLDGIDDRLNKLETLQTTHREYAAIVNQLDEPIATLSYVARQPATWLLEGFTDTDSDYGYEAVLDEDEDVIRPILEFFNGKQFPMYVDSRRWLQTNRQNIGVCMDDAAKQLQTQAHTLLDSPDIYRGSKTKQLKTIIDDLRHIVDAQVGNEREAALHELDAITGELHDSAQYRNATEDAQHTADDMLHGERDWFASASDIGGIRMRREFMANQLRPNLYNDLAHHPKASATEHQEPHVDSATTPAHTPPTPKPVAQPRVIAIGAVAKPKGLTSLKTTDDVDEYLDAYRRKLIEAIENGNEILL
;
A
#
# COMPACT_ATOMS: atom_id res chain seq x y z
N MET A 1 -55.19 -57.44 -45.03
CA MET A 1 -55.11 -58.43 -43.93
C MET A 1 -53.83 -58.32 -43.10
N ARG A 2 -52.61 -58.31 -43.69
CA ARG A 2 -51.35 -58.24 -42.90
C ARG A 2 -51.29 -57.05 -41.93
N THR A 3 -51.71 -55.86 -42.33
CA THR A 3 -51.64 -54.65 -41.48
C THR A 3 -52.69 -54.58 -40.36
N LEU A 4 -53.81 -55.31 -40.48
CA LEU A 4 -54.92 -55.26 -39.50
C LEU A 4 -54.57 -56.04 -38.22
N PHE A 5 -53.90 -57.19 -38.37
CA PHE A 5 -53.63 -58.16 -37.31
C PHE A 5 -52.13 -58.35 -37.01
N GLU A 6 -51.31 -57.33 -37.31
CA GLU A 6 -49.87 -57.35 -37.04
C GLU A 6 -49.55 -56.67 -35.70
N PHE A 7 -49.14 -57.50 -34.74
CA PHE A 7 -48.59 -57.06 -33.46
C PHE A 7 -47.28 -56.27 -33.66
N ASN A 8 -46.93 -55.43 -32.68
CA ASN A 8 -45.65 -54.71 -32.71
C ASN A 8 -44.43 -55.68 -32.76
N ALA A 9 -43.29 -55.22 -33.27
CA ALA A 9 -42.10 -56.03 -33.54
C ALA A 9 -41.51 -56.77 -32.31
N TYR A 10 -41.94 -56.39 -31.10
CA TYR A 10 -41.44 -56.89 -29.82
C TYR A 10 -42.34 -57.95 -29.18
N THR A 11 -43.50 -58.26 -29.78
CA THR A 11 -44.41 -59.30 -29.29
C THR A 11 -44.00 -60.66 -29.86
N ARG A 12 -43.79 -61.67 -29.01
CA ARG A 12 -43.37 -63.02 -29.43
C ARG A 12 -44.42 -63.77 -30.27
N PHE A 13 -45.68 -63.35 -30.18
CA PHE A 13 -46.78 -63.87 -30.96
C PHE A 13 -46.75 -63.20 -32.35
N LYS A 14 -46.16 -63.87 -33.33
CA LYS A 14 -46.16 -63.43 -34.73
C LYS A 14 -47.21 -64.20 -35.51
N ASN A 15 -48.03 -63.48 -36.27
CA ASN A 15 -49.05 -64.05 -37.14
C ASN A 15 -48.47 -64.54 -38.49
N ASN A 16 -47.18 -64.90 -38.54
CA ASN A 16 -46.42 -64.95 -39.80
C ASN A 16 -46.46 -66.30 -40.55
N ASP A 17 -46.94 -67.38 -39.93
CA ASP A 17 -46.92 -68.72 -40.55
C ASP A 17 -48.29 -69.28 -40.93
N SER A 18 -49.37 -68.50 -40.80
CA SER A 18 -50.72 -69.00 -41.12
C SER A 18 -51.58 -67.92 -41.76
N GLY A 19 -51.43 -67.83 -43.08
CA GLY A 19 -52.13 -66.85 -43.94
C GLY A 19 -52.57 -67.44 -45.28
N SER A 20 -52.66 -68.77 -45.38
CA SER A 20 -53.28 -69.41 -46.54
C SER A 20 -54.81 -69.38 -46.41
N GLU A 21 -55.51 -69.39 -47.54
CA GLU A 21 -56.98 -69.49 -47.57
C GLU A 21 -57.48 -70.73 -46.81
N SER A 22 -56.78 -71.86 -46.95
CA SER A 22 -57.10 -73.10 -46.24
C SER A 22 -57.01 -72.98 -44.73
N ASP A 23 -56.01 -72.26 -44.21
CA ASP A 23 -55.85 -72.07 -42.77
C ASP A 23 -56.97 -71.19 -42.22
N PHE A 24 -57.31 -70.11 -42.92
CA PHE A 24 -58.40 -69.22 -42.54
C PHE A 24 -59.75 -69.95 -42.53
N VAL A 25 -60.03 -70.77 -43.55
CA VAL A 25 -61.27 -71.58 -43.59
C VAL A 25 -61.31 -72.60 -42.44
N ALA A 26 -60.16 -73.15 -42.04
CA ALA A 26 -60.08 -74.11 -40.94
C ALA A 26 -60.23 -73.48 -39.54
N SER A 27 -59.82 -72.21 -39.36
CA SER A 27 -59.88 -71.51 -38.07
C SER A 27 -61.06 -70.56 -37.91
N TYR A 28 -61.71 -70.11 -38.99
CA TYR A 28 -62.86 -69.20 -38.94
C TYR A 28 -63.98 -69.75 -38.02
N PRO A 29 -64.53 -68.93 -37.10
CA PRO A 29 -64.41 -67.46 -36.99
C PRO A 29 -63.26 -66.94 -36.10
N PHE A 30 -62.31 -67.79 -35.71
CA PHE A 30 -61.16 -67.41 -34.87
C PHE A 30 -59.94 -67.02 -35.69
N LEU A 31 -59.03 -66.26 -35.06
CA LEU A 31 -57.74 -65.89 -35.65
C LEU A 31 -56.63 -66.80 -35.13
N ASN A 32 -55.69 -67.17 -35.99
CA ASN A 32 -54.67 -68.18 -35.67
C ASN A 32 -53.82 -67.86 -34.43
N TYR A 33 -53.58 -66.57 -34.14
CA TYR A 33 -52.83 -66.16 -32.94
C TYR A 33 -53.58 -66.49 -31.63
N GLU A 34 -54.92 -66.58 -31.66
CA GLU A 34 -55.76 -66.74 -30.46
C GLU A 34 -55.56 -68.11 -29.83
N PHE A 35 -55.30 -69.15 -30.63
CA PHE A 35 -55.01 -70.50 -30.13
C PHE A 35 -53.75 -70.53 -29.27
N GLY A 36 -52.65 -69.95 -29.77
CA GLY A 36 -51.39 -69.87 -29.03
C GLY A 36 -51.45 -68.92 -27.84
N LEU A 37 -52.14 -67.78 -28.00
CA LEU A 37 -52.30 -66.79 -26.94
C LEU A 37 -53.16 -67.34 -25.79
N LEU A 38 -54.29 -67.98 -26.09
CA LEU A 38 -55.15 -68.59 -25.07
C LEU A 38 -54.43 -69.72 -24.33
N GLN A 39 -53.68 -70.58 -25.04
CA GLN A 39 -52.88 -71.62 -24.40
C GLN A 39 -51.85 -71.05 -23.43
N THR A 40 -51.19 -69.95 -23.81
CA THR A 40 -50.23 -69.28 -22.95
C THR A 40 -50.92 -68.59 -21.77
N ALA A 41 -52.08 -67.97 -22.00
CA ALA A 41 -52.90 -67.35 -20.96
C ALA A 41 -53.33 -68.36 -19.89
N PHE A 42 -53.78 -69.57 -20.29
CA PHE A 42 -54.16 -70.63 -19.36
C PHE A 42 -52.99 -71.12 -18.50
N ARG A 43 -51.79 -71.26 -19.09
CA ARG A 43 -50.57 -71.62 -18.33
C ARG A 43 -50.25 -70.53 -17.30
N ALA A 44 -50.23 -69.28 -17.73
CA ALA A 44 -49.95 -68.14 -16.85
C ALA A 44 -50.98 -68.01 -15.71
N MET A 45 -52.28 -68.15 -16.01
CA MET A 45 -53.35 -68.12 -15.00
C MET A 45 -53.24 -69.30 -14.00
N SER A 46 -52.77 -70.46 -14.45
CA SER A 46 -52.51 -71.61 -13.58
C SER A 46 -51.31 -71.37 -12.66
N ASP A 47 -50.20 -70.86 -13.20
CA ASP A 47 -48.98 -70.58 -12.44
C ASP A 47 -49.24 -69.54 -11.33
N PHE A 48 -50.10 -68.56 -11.60
CA PHE A 48 -50.54 -67.54 -10.64
C PHE A 48 -51.78 -67.93 -9.82
N SER A 49 -52.17 -69.22 -9.82
CA SER A 49 -53.26 -69.77 -8.99
C SER A 49 -54.61 -69.04 -9.13
N MET A 50 -54.96 -68.60 -10.34
CA MET A 50 -56.19 -67.83 -10.61
C MET A 50 -57.45 -68.70 -10.73
N PHE A 51 -57.30 -70.02 -10.87
CA PHE A 51 -58.43 -70.95 -10.99
C PHE A 51 -58.98 -71.37 -9.62
N SER A 52 -60.28 -71.66 -9.57
CA SER A 52 -60.94 -72.17 -8.37
C SER A 52 -60.49 -73.61 -8.05
N GLY A 53 -60.30 -73.93 -6.76
CA GLY A 53 -59.68 -75.17 -6.28
C GLY A 53 -60.38 -76.50 -6.64
N ARG A 54 -61.53 -76.48 -7.32
CA ARG A 54 -62.15 -77.69 -7.93
C ARG A 54 -61.58 -78.04 -9.31
N HIS A 55 -60.76 -77.15 -9.87
CA HIS A 55 -60.23 -77.24 -11.22
C HIS A 55 -58.72 -77.02 -11.27
N SER A 56 -57.95 -77.30 -10.21
CA SER A 56 -56.49 -77.03 -10.22
C SER A 56 -55.68 -77.80 -11.29
N SER A 57 -56.31 -78.72 -12.03
CA SER A 57 -55.79 -79.34 -13.25
C SER A 57 -56.53 -78.85 -14.50
N VAL A 58 -56.49 -77.54 -14.77
CA VAL A 58 -57.08 -76.93 -15.97
C VAL A 58 -56.21 -77.25 -17.20
N GLY A 59 -56.42 -78.43 -17.79
CA GLY A 59 -55.79 -78.85 -19.04
C GLY A 59 -56.58 -78.46 -20.31
N GLU A 60 -56.27 -79.13 -21.41
CA GLU A 60 -56.82 -78.94 -22.76
C GLU A 60 -58.37 -78.99 -22.82
N ARG A 61 -59.03 -79.71 -21.90
CA ARG A 61 -60.50 -79.82 -21.83
C ARG A 61 -61.20 -78.52 -21.46
N SER A 62 -60.62 -77.73 -20.56
CA SER A 62 -61.19 -76.44 -20.17
C SER A 62 -61.04 -75.42 -21.28
N MET A 63 -59.94 -75.49 -22.03
CA MET A 63 -59.76 -74.70 -23.23
C MET A 63 -60.79 -75.07 -24.31
N LEU A 64 -61.00 -76.37 -24.59
CA LEU A 64 -62.05 -76.83 -25.50
C LEU A 64 -63.46 -76.39 -25.06
N SER A 65 -63.72 -76.36 -23.77
CA SER A 65 -64.98 -75.88 -23.21
C SER A 65 -65.17 -74.38 -23.47
N ALA A 66 -64.11 -73.58 -23.31
CA ALA A 66 -64.12 -72.16 -23.61
C ALA A 66 -64.38 -71.89 -25.10
N TRP A 67 -63.69 -72.60 -26.00
CA TRP A 67 -63.92 -72.51 -27.45
C TRP A 67 -65.35 -72.86 -27.82
N SER A 68 -65.86 -73.99 -27.29
CA SER A 68 -67.24 -74.45 -27.56
C SER A 68 -68.29 -73.46 -27.09
N ALA A 69 -68.17 -72.92 -25.88
CA ALA A 69 -69.09 -71.92 -25.33
C ALA A 69 -69.08 -70.62 -26.16
N THR A 70 -67.90 -70.20 -26.59
CA THR A 70 -67.74 -68.98 -27.41
C THR A 70 -68.35 -69.17 -28.81
N LEU A 71 -68.13 -70.35 -29.43
CA LEU A 71 -68.75 -70.70 -30.72
C LEU A 71 -70.28 -70.76 -30.64
N GLN A 72 -70.83 -71.33 -29.57
CA GLN A 72 -72.29 -71.36 -29.37
C GLN A 72 -72.87 -69.94 -29.28
N THR A 73 -72.15 -69.02 -28.62
CA THR A 73 -72.56 -67.61 -28.50
C THR A 73 -72.43 -66.84 -29.83
N ALA A 74 -71.50 -67.26 -30.69
CA ALA A 74 -71.28 -66.66 -32.01
C ALA A 74 -72.11 -67.31 -33.14
N ALA A 75 -72.92 -68.34 -32.86
CA ALA A 75 -73.60 -69.15 -33.87
C ALA A 75 -74.54 -68.34 -34.78
N ASP A 76 -75.19 -67.31 -34.24
CA ASP A 76 -76.15 -66.46 -34.98
C ASP A 76 -75.52 -65.22 -35.62
N LYS A 77 -74.18 -65.11 -35.63
CA LYS A 77 -73.47 -63.96 -36.20
C LYS A 77 -73.36 -64.06 -37.72
N HIS A 78 -73.27 -62.91 -38.39
CA HIS A 78 -73.19 -62.84 -39.84
C HIS A 78 -71.81 -63.29 -40.37
N LEU A 79 -71.76 -63.74 -41.62
CA LEU A 79 -70.50 -64.07 -42.30
C LEU A 79 -69.60 -62.83 -42.37
N GLY A 80 -68.36 -62.94 -41.90
CA GLY A 80 -67.43 -61.82 -41.76
C GLY A 80 -67.22 -61.35 -40.31
N TYR A 81 -68.04 -61.86 -39.37
CA TYR A 81 -67.78 -61.70 -37.94
C TYR A 81 -66.56 -62.52 -37.51
N LEU A 82 -65.66 -61.86 -36.79
CA LEU A 82 -64.53 -62.49 -36.13
C LEU A 82 -64.82 -62.54 -34.65
N VAL A 83 -64.48 -63.64 -33.99
CA VAL A 83 -64.58 -63.70 -32.54
C VAL A 83 -63.39 -62.94 -31.95
N PRO A 84 -63.60 -61.82 -31.24
CA PRO A 84 -62.49 -61.14 -30.58
C PRO A 84 -62.08 -61.91 -29.31
N PHE A 85 -60.82 -61.72 -28.90
CA PHE A 85 -60.20 -62.45 -27.79
C PHE A 85 -60.93 -62.22 -26.45
N ASP A 86 -61.60 -61.08 -26.26
CA ASP A 86 -62.39 -60.79 -25.06
C ASP A 86 -63.54 -61.78 -24.83
N GLN A 87 -64.11 -62.35 -25.89
CA GLN A 87 -65.24 -63.29 -25.77
C GLN A 87 -64.80 -64.64 -25.21
N LEU A 88 -63.52 -65.01 -25.38
CA LEU A 88 -62.97 -66.25 -24.80
C LEU A 88 -62.94 -66.18 -23.27
N PHE A 89 -62.92 -64.97 -22.69
CA PHE A 89 -63.07 -64.77 -21.25
C PHE A 89 -64.42 -65.31 -20.76
N ASP A 90 -65.50 -65.08 -21.52
CA ASP A 90 -66.85 -65.48 -21.09
C ASP A 90 -67.01 -67.00 -21.03
N GLY A 91 -66.23 -67.74 -21.82
CA GLY A 91 -66.12 -69.20 -21.76
C GLY A 91 -65.32 -69.73 -20.56
N ILE A 92 -64.54 -68.89 -19.87
CA ILE A 92 -63.69 -69.29 -18.73
C ILE A 92 -64.05 -68.60 -17.41
N LYS A 93 -64.93 -67.60 -17.43
CA LYS A 93 -65.25 -66.78 -16.24
C LYS A 93 -65.69 -67.62 -15.02
N ASP A 94 -66.41 -68.71 -15.25
CA ASP A 94 -66.97 -69.55 -14.19
C ASP A 94 -65.93 -70.44 -13.48
N ILE A 95 -64.77 -70.67 -14.11
CA ILE A 95 -63.67 -71.46 -13.52
C ILE A 95 -62.63 -70.58 -12.79
N LEU A 96 -62.67 -69.26 -13.00
CA LEU A 96 -61.79 -68.29 -12.33
C LEU A 96 -62.27 -68.00 -10.90
N GLN A 97 -61.33 -67.64 -10.01
CA GLN A 97 -61.66 -67.20 -8.66
C GLN A 97 -62.41 -65.85 -8.69
N SER A 98 -63.40 -65.70 -7.79
CA SER A 98 -64.15 -64.46 -7.66
C SER A 98 -63.27 -63.25 -7.33
N SER A 99 -62.16 -63.46 -6.62
CA SER A 99 -61.16 -62.42 -6.33
C SER A 99 -60.56 -61.79 -7.60
N GLN A 100 -60.46 -62.55 -8.70
CA GLN A 100 -59.88 -62.08 -9.96
C GLN A 100 -60.92 -61.39 -10.85
N THR A 101 -62.17 -61.86 -10.81
CA THR A 101 -63.26 -61.38 -11.68
C THR A 101 -64.10 -60.27 -11.05
N HIS A 102 -64.05 -60.10 -9.72
CA HIS A 102 -64.87 -59.14 -8.99
C HIS A 102 -64.79 -57.71 -9.54
N ARG A 103 -63.59 -57.24 -9.91
CA ARG A 103 -63.41 -55.87 -10.43
C ARG A 103 -63.98 -55.69 -11.83
N ILE A 104 -64.01 -56.74 -12.65
CA ILE A 104 -64.68 -56.70 -13.95
C ILE A 104 -66.19 -56.58 -13.73
N THR A 105 -66.75 -57.36 -12.80
CA THR A 105 -68.18 -57.26 -12.42
C THR A 105 -68.51 -55.90 -11.79
N GLU A 106 -67.62 -55.32 -11.01
CA GLU A 106 -67.78 -53.99 -10.42
C GLU A 106 -67.72 -52.90 -11.48
N ALA A 107 -66.80 -53.00 -12.44
CA ALA A 107 -66.69 -52.08 -13.57
C ALA A 107 -67.96 -52.12 -14.46
N ASP A 108 -68.51 -53.31 -14.69
CA ASP A 108 -69.78 -53.53 -15.42
C ASP A 108 -70.99 -52.84 -14.74
N GLN A 109 -70.88 -52.48 -13.47
CA GLN A 109 -71.95 -51.77 -12.74
C GLN A 109 -71.68 -50.27 -12.57
N ARG A 110 -70.42 -49.83 -12.68
CA ARG A 110 -69.99 -48.49 -12.28
C ARG A 110 -69.42 -47.63 -13.40
N LEU A 111 -69.01 -48.21 -14.52
CA LEU A 111 -68.50 -47.43 -15.65
C LEU A 111 -69.63 -46.63 -16.30
N ASP A 112 -69.29 -45.41 -16.73
CA ASP A 112 -70.24 -44.56 -17.45
C ASP A 112 -70.73 -45.25 -18.74
N PRO A 113 -72.00 -45.07 -19.14
CA PRO A 113 -72.58 -45.76 -20.29
C PRO A 113 -71.77 -45.61 -21.59
N ASP A 114 -71.09 -44.47 -21.78
CA ASP A 114 -70.35 -44.14 -22.99
C ASP A 114 -69.05 -44.96 -23.16
N VAL A 115 -68.44 -45.39 -22.05
CA VAL A 115 -67.19 -46.17 -22.03
C VAL A 115 -67.36 -47.59 -21.51
N HIS A 116 -68.56 -47.92 -21.01
CA HIS A 116 -68.88 -49.19 -20.36
C HIS A 116 -68.50 -50.41 -21.22
N ASP A 117 -69.04 -50.51 -22.44
CA ASP A 117 -68.87 -51.70 -23.29
C ASP A 117 -67.39 -51.96 -23.61
N LEU A 118 -66.68 -50.94 -24.10
CA LEU A 118 -65.27 -51.06 -24.42
C LEU A 118 -64.40 -51.26 -23.16
N GLY A 119 -64.77 -50.64 -22.04
CA GLY A 119 -64.05 -50.74 -20.77
C GLY A 119 -64.09 -52.16 -20.20
N VAL A 120 -65.27 -52.78 -20.15
CA VAL A 120 -65.42 -54.17 -19.70
C VAL A 120 -64.64 -55.13 -20.60
N ARG A 121 -64.73 -54.95 -21.93
CA ARG A 121 -63.99 -55.77 -22.90
C ARG A 121 -62.46 -55.64 -22.73
N LEU A 122 -61.96 -54.42 -22.51
CA LEU A 122 -60.55 -54.17 -22.23
C LEU A 122 -60.09 -54.85 -20.94
N LEU A 123 -60.89 -54.78 -19.86
CA LEU A 123 -60.54 -55.43 -18.58
C LEU A 123 -60.49 -56.95 -18.70
N LYS A 124 -61.41 -57.58 -19.45
CA LYS A 124 -61.39 -59.02 -19.76
C LYS A 124 -60.08 -59.42 -20.43
N VAL A 125 -59.69 -58.70 -21.50
CA VAL A 125 -58.45 -58.97 -22.23
C VAL A 125 -57.23 -58.76 -21.35
N LEU A 126 -57.16 -57.63 -20.64
CA LEU A 126 -56.02 -57.27 -19.80
C LEU A 126 -55.81 -58.27 -18.65
N LEU A 127 -56.88 -58.82 -18.08
CA LEU A 127 -56.79 -59.88 -17.08
C LEU A 127 -56.21 -61.17 -17.71
N MET A 128 -56.71 -61.59 -18.87
CA MET A 128 -56.24 -62.81 -19.54
C MET A 128 -54.75 -62.75 -19.93
N VAL A 129 -54.24 -61.57 -20.28
CA VAL A 129 -52.84 -61.40 -20.71
C VAL A 129 -51.91 -60.89 -19.60
N LYS A 130 -52.39 -60.63 -18.38
CA LYS A 130 -51.64 -59.98 -17.28
C LYS A 130 -50.30 -60.65 -16.98
N HIS A 131 -50.25 -61.98 -16.98
CA HIS A 131 -49.08 -62.77 -16.59
C HIS A 131 -48.35 -63.43 -17.78
N ILE A 132 -48.65 -63.02 -19.01
CA ILE A 132 -48.02 -63.58 -20.20
C ILE A 132 -46.68 -62.89 -20.45
N GLU A 133 -45.59 -63.60 -20.21
CA GLU A 133 -44.25 -63.10 -20.54
C GLU A 133 -44.09 -62.86 -22.05
N GLY A 134 -43.69 -61.63 -22.42
CA GLY A 134 -43.44 -61.26 -23.81
C GLY A 134 -44.67 -60.77 -24.59
N PHE A 135 -45.80 -60.54 -23.93
CA PHE A 135 -46.93 -59.79 -24.49
C PHE A 135 -46.96 -58.36 -23.94
N LYS A 136 -46.92 -57.36 -24.83
CA LYS A 136 -47.03 -55.94 -24.46
C LYS A 136 -48.45 -55.43 -24.70
N THR A 137 -49.13 -54.99 -23.66
CA THR A 137 -50.50 -54.45 -23.67
C THR A 137 -50.56 -52.99 -24.14
N THR A 138 -50.02 -52.74 -25.33
CA THR A 138 -50.10 -51.43 -26.01
C THR A 138 -51.50 -51.22 -26.62
N PRO A 139 -51.98 -49.98 -26.80
CA PRO A 139 -53.28 -49.71 -27.45
C PRO A 139 -53.45 -50.42 -28.79
N ARG A 140 -52.41 -50.42 -29.63
CA ARG A 140 -52.35 -51.15 -30.90
C ARG A 140 -52.56 -52.66 -30.73
N ASN A 141 -51.89 -53.29 -29.76
CA ASN A 141 -52.03 -54.73 -29.53
C ASN A 141 -53.41 -55.07 -28.94
N LEU A 142 -53.96 -54.21 -28.06
CA LEU A 142 -55.30 -54.38 -27.51
C LEU A 142 -56.39 -54.24 -28.59
N ARG A 143 -56.22 -53.31 -29.53
CA ARG A 143 -57.09 -53.16 -30.70
C ARG A 143 -57.18 -54.46 -31.50
N ILE A 144 -56.06 -55.14 -31.74
CA ILE A 144 -56.02 -56.44 -32.45
C ILE A 144 -56.89 -57.46 -31.71
N LEU A 145 -56.75 -57.55 -30.38
CA LEU A 145 -57.50 -58.49 -29.55
C LEU A 145 -59.00 -58.20 -29.46
N LEU A 146 -59.42 -56.96 -29.74
CA LEU A 146 -60.81 -56.50 -29.63
C LEU A 146 -61.52 -56.36 -30.99
N THR A 147 -60.81 -56.58 -32.10
CA THR A 147 -61.38 -56.46 -33.45
C THR A 147 -62.34 -57.62 -33.74
N ASP A 148 -63.59 -57.32 -34.03
CA ASP A 148 -64.69 -58.29 -34.23
C ASP A 148 -65.17 -58.39 -35.69
N GLY A 149 -64.52 -57.68 -36.62
CA GLY A 149 -64.85 -57.72 -38.04
C GLY A 149 -63.80 -57.03 -38.92
N PHE A 150 -63.94 -57.21 -40.24
CA PHE A 150 -63.01 -56.64 -41.23
C PHE A 150 -63.30 -55.17 -41.59
N ASP A 151 -64.53 -54.70 -41.34
CA ASP A 151 -65.00 -53.35 -41.69
C ASP A 151 -64.77 -52.31 -40.57
N VAL A 152 -64.01 -52.67 -39.53
CA VAL A 152 -63.76 -51.82 -38.36
C VAL A 152 -62.80 -50.67 -38.71
N ASP A 153 -63.15 -49.45 -38.32
CA ASP A 153 -62.23 -48.31 -38.36
C ASP A 153 -61.14 -48.48 -37.29
N VAL A 154 -59.98 -48.91 -37.75
CA VAL A 154 -58.79 -49.20 -36.95
C VAL A 154 -58.32 -47.97 -36.17
N THR A 155 -58.42 -46.79 -36.75
CA THR A 155 -57.94 -45.54 -36.15
C THR A 155 -58.93 -45.04 -35.09
N ASP A 156 -60.24 -45.10 -35.38
CA ASP A 156 -61.26 -44.73 -34.39
C ASP A 156 -61.25 -45.68 -33.18
N LEU A 157 -61.16 -46.99 -33.40
CA LEU A 157 -61.10 -47.97 -32.32
C LEU A 157 -59.87 -47.77 -31.44
N GLU A 158 -58.70 -47.50 -32.02
CA GLU A 158 -57.49 -47.22 -31.25
C GLU A 158 -57.60 -45.95 -30.40
N ARG A 159 -58.19 -44.88 -30.95
CA ARG A 159 -58.49 -43.65 -30.20
C ARG A 159 -59.42 -43.94 -29.02
N ARG A 160 -60.55 -44.61 -29.27
CA ARG A 160 -61.52 -44.96 -28.21
C ARG A 160 -60.91 -45.86 -27.14
N ILE A 161 -59.99 -46.76 -27.51
CA ILE A 161 -59.24 -47.57 -26.56
C ILE A 161 -58.38 -46.68 -25.65
N VAL A 162 -57.65 -45.71 -26.20
CA VAL A 162 -56.83 -44.79 -25.40
C VAL A 162 -57.69 -43.96 -24.45
N ASP A 163 -58.81 -43.41 -24.93
CA ASP A 163 -59.73 -42.62 -24.11
C ASP A 163 -60.32 -43.48 -22.96
N THR A 164 -60.74 -44.71 -23.28
CA THR A 164 -61.30 -45.63 -22.29
C THR A 164 -60.26 -46.09 -21.27
N LEU A 165 -59.03 -46.40 -21.70
CA LEU A 165 -57.92 -46.75 -20.81
C LEU A 165 -57.57 -45.61 -19.85
N THR A 166 -57.68 -44.36 -20.29
CA THR A 166 -57.51 -43.18 -19.44
C THR A 166 -58.57 -43.13 -18.33
N VAL A 167 -59.83 -43.41 -18.66
CA VAL A 167 -60.91 -43.50 -17.66
C VAL A 167 -60.68 -44.66 -16.70
N LEU A 168 -60.24 -45.83 -17.20
CA LEU A 168 -59.91 -46.98 -16.37
C LEU A 168 -58.72 -46.72 -15.44
N GLU A 169 -57.71 -45.96 -15.88
CA GLU A 169 -56.55 -45.55 -15.08
C GLU A 169 -56.96 -44.59 -13.95
N ASN A 170 -57.84 -43.64 -14.26
CA ASN A 170 -58.40 -42.71 -13.27
C ASN A 170 -59.15 -43.47 -12.15
N HIS A 171 -59.99 -44.43 -12.53
CA HIS A 171 -60.70 -45.31 -11.59
C HIS A 171 -59.81 -46.40 -10.97
N THR A 172 -58.52 -46.44 -11.31
CA THR A 172 -57.53 -47.38 -10.74
C THR A 172 -57.81 -48.84 -11.10
N TYR A 173 -58.51 -49.13 -12.21
CA TYR A 173 -58.66 -50.50 -12.71
C TYR A 173 -57.41 -50.99 -13.45
N VAL A 174 -56.69 -50.07 -14.08
CA VAL A 174 -55.46 -50.34 -14.83
C VAL A 174 -54.35 -49.39 -14.39
N GLN A 175 -53.10 -49.83 -14.56
CA GLN A 175 -51.92 -49.01 -14.39
C GLN A 175 -51.20 -48.87 -15.73
N ARG A 176 -50.84 -47.63 -16.09
CA ARG A 176 -49.97 -47.36 -17.23
C ARG A 176 -48.50 -47.45 -16.81
N ILE A 177 -47.72 -48.21 -17.57
CA ILE A 177 -46.27 -48.30 -17.43
C ILE A 177 -45.69 -48.00 -18.81
N ASN A 178 -45.11 -46.81 -18.98
CA ASN A 178 -44.69 -46.29 -20.28
C ASN A 178 -45.87 -46.32 -21.28
N ASP A 179 -45.81 -47.20 -22.28
CA ASP A 179 -46.84 -47.37 -23.33
C ASP A 179 -47.69 -48.65 -23.15
N THR A 180 -47.57 -49.36 -22.03
CA THR A 180 -48.33 -50.59 -21.75
C THR A 180 -49.29 -50.41 -20.57
N TYR A 181 -50.44 -51.06 -20.66
CA TYR A 181 -51.49 -50.99 -19.64
C TYR A 181 -51.64 -52.33 -18.94
N HIS A 182 -51.60 -52.35 -17.61
CA HIS A 182 -51.68 -53.57 -16.83
C HIS A 182 -52.93 -53.56 -15.97
N TYR A 183 -53.68 -54.67 -15.98
CA TYR A 183 -54.80 -54.86 -15.06
C TYR A 183 -54.30 -54.90 -13.61
N LEU A 184 -54.98 -54.20 -12.71
CA LEU A 184 -54.66 -54.20 -11.28
C LEU A 184 -55.60 -55.16 -10.52
N THR A 185 -55.02 -56.09 -9.74
CA THR A 185 -55.79 -56.95 -8.82
C THR A 185 -56.28 -56.17 -7.62
N ASN A 186 -57.18 -56.74 -6.81
CA ASN A 186 -57.73 -56.07 -5.62
C ASN A 186 -56.64 -55.48 -4.72
N GLU A 187 -55.62 -56.28 -4.39
CA GLU A 187 -54.52 -55.86 -3.50
C GLU A 187 -53.63 -54.79 -4.15
N GLU A 188 -53.42 -54.85 -5.46
CA GLU A 188 -52.65 -53.84 -6.19
C GLU A 188 -53.42 -52.51 -6.31
N GLN A 189 -54.73 -52.57 -6.52
CA GLN A 189 -55.60 -51.39 -6.54
C GLN A 189 -55.63 -50.70 -5.18
N ASP A 190 -55.75 -51.46 -4.09
CA ASP A 190 -55.73 -50.92 -2.74
C ASP A 190 -54.41 -50.16 -2.47
N ILE A 191 -53.27 -50.75 -2.84
CA ILE A 191 -51.96 -50.09 -2.74
C ILE A 191 -51.89 -48.84 -3.65
N GLU A 192 -52.37 -48.93 -4.88
CA GLU A 192 -52.35 -47.81 -5.82
C GLU A 192 -53.23 -46.64 -5.34
N GLN A 193 -54.39 -46.92 -4.77
CA GLN A 193 -55.27 -45.93 -4.15
C GLN A 193 -54.62 -45.31 -2.90
N GLU A 194 -53.96 -46.11 -2.06
CA GLU A 194 -53.21 -45.59 -0.91
C GLU A 194 -52.05 -44.67 -1.34
N ILE A 195 -51.33 -45.01 -2.41
CA ILE A 195 -50.29 -44.14 -2.98
C ILE A 195 -50.93 -42.84 -3.50
N LYS A 196 -52.02 -42.92 -4.29
CA LYS A 196 -52.72 -41.73 -4.81
C LYS A 196 -53.23 -40.82 -3.69
N ASN A 197 -53.71 -41.40 -2.60
CA ASN A 197 -54.22 -40.68 -1.42
C ASN A 197 -53.13 -40.29 -0.41
N THR A 198 -51.86 -40.57 -0.70
CA THR A 198 -50.75 -40.15 0.18
C THR A 198 -50.56 -38.63 0.09
N ASP A 199 -50.69 -37.96 1.23
CA ASP A 199 -50.38 -36.53 1.36
C ASP A 199 -48.87 -36.28 1.24
N ILE A 200 -48.54 -35.24 0.46
CA ILE A 200 -47.16 -34.77 0.24
C ILE A 200 -47.04 -33.32 0.71
N GLU A 201 -45.84 -32.94 1.11
CA GLU A 201 -45.53 -31.55 1.45
C GLU A 201 -45.60 -30.64 0.21
N ASP A 202 -46.04 -29.40 0.37
CA ASP A 202 -46.19 -28.43 -0.73
C ASP A 202 -44.86 -28.19 -1.49
N ASN A 203 -43.72 -28.27 -0.79
CA ASN A 203 -42.39 -28.07 -1.38
C ASN A 203 -41.73 -29.37 -1.90
N ALA A 204 -42.40 -30.53 -1.78
CA ALA A 204 -41.76 -31.81 -2.05
C ALA A 204 -41.40 -31.97 -3.55
N VAL A 205 -42.20 -31.38 -4.43
CA VAL A 205 -41.92 -31.32 -5.88
C VAL A 205 -40.71 -30.43 -6.15
N SER A 206 -40.65 -29.23 -5.57
CA SER A 206 -39.49 -28.33 -5.70
C SER A 206 -38.21 -28.97 -5.14
N LYS A 207 -38.31 -29.72 -4.04
CA LYS A 207 -37.18 -30.47 -3.48
C LYS A 207 -36.69 -31.56 -4.43
N TYR A 208 -37.59 -32.33 -5.02
CA TYR A 208 -37.22 -33.34 -6.02
C TYR A 208 -36.54 -32.71 -7.24
N LEU A 209 -37.04 -31.57 -7.72
CA LEU A 209 -36.44 -30.82 -8.83
C LEU A 209 -35.05 -30.30 -8.46
N LYS A 210 -34.88 -29.77 -7.25
CA LYS A 210 -33.58 -29.36 -6.72
C LYS A 210 -32.59 -30.51 -6.72
N ASP A 211 -32.97 -31.65 -6.14
CA ASP A 211 -32.09 -32.81 -6.03
C ASP A 211 -31.72 -33.35 -7.42
N SER A 212 -32.70 -33.44 -8.33
CA SER A 212 -32.47 -33.84 -9.73
C SER A 212 -31.56 -32.87 -10.49
N PHE A 213 -31.68 -31.56 -10.22
CA PHE A 213 -30.82 -30.55 -10.80
C PHE A 213 -29.39 -30.66 -10.28
N VAL A 214 -29.19 -30.82 -8.97
CA VAL A 214 -27.87 -30.95 -8.35
C VAL A 214 -27.18 -32.23 -8.81
N ASP A 215 -27.91 -33.34 -8.92
CA ASP A 215 -27.38 -34.61 -9.45
C ASP A 215 -26.89 -34.48 -10.91
N MET A 216 -27.56 -33.65 -11.71
CA MET A 216 -27.20 -33.41 -13.12
C MET A 216 -26.08 -32.38 -13.28
N ALA A 217 -26.20 -31.22 -12.63
CA ALA A 217 -25.29 -30.09 -12.81
C ALA A 217 -24.00 -30.23 -11.97
N GLY A 218 -24.01 -31.07 -10.93
CA GLY A 218 -22.92 -31.24 -9.99
C GLY A 218 -22.86 -30.12 -8.95
N ALA A 219 -21.67 -29.60 -8.66
CA ALA A 219 -21.49 -28.52 -7.70
C ALA A 219 -22.20 -27.24 -8.20
N GLN A 220 -22.86 -26.52 -7.29
CA GLN A 220 -23.48 -25.21 -7.54
C GLN A 220 -22.43 -24.09 -7.67
N SER A 221 -21.47 -24.32 -8.58
CA SER A 221 -20.40 -23.39 -8.88
C SER A 221 -19.98 -23.52 -10.34
N VAL A 222 -19.73 -22.40 -10.99
CA VAL A 222 -19.22 -22.32 -12.36
C VAL A 222 -17.80 -21.80 -12.34
N VAL A 223 -16.91 -22.49 -13.05
CA VAL A 223 -15.53 -22.07 -13.23
C VAL A 223 -15.46 -21.12 -14.42
N TYR A 224 -15.04 -19.87 -14.19
CA TYR A 224 -15.06 -18.80 -15.20
C TYR A 224 -13.67 -18.24 -15.51
N GLY A 225 -13.48 -17.80 -16.76
CA GLY A 225 -12.28 -17.11 -17.24
C GLY A 225 -11.03 -17.99 -17.38
N ALA A 226 -9.95 -17.39 -17.89
CA ALA A 226 -8.63 -18.05 -18.02
C ALA A 226 -8.03 -18.41 -16.65
N GLN A 227 -8.41 -17.66 -15.62
CA GLN A 227 -7.99 -17.81 -14.22
C GLN A 227 -8.57 -19.07 -13.57
N ARG A 228 -9.64 -19.64 -14.15
CA ARG A 228 -10.40 -20.77 -13.60
C ARG A 228 -10.97 -20.48 -12.22
N THR A 229 -11.55 -19.30 -12.03
CA THR A 229 -12.13 -18.85 -10.76
C THR A 229 -13.49 -19.53 -10.53
N PRO A 230 -13.72 -20.22 -9.40
CA PRO A 230 -15.01 -20.82 -9.09
C PRO A 230 -15.98 -19.77 -8.53
N PHE A 231 -17.06 -19.47 -9.26
CA PHE A 231 -18.16 -18.63 -8.79
C PHE A 231 -19.32 -19.50 -8.34
N LYS A 232 -19.74 -19.36 -7.09
CA LYS A 232 -20.94 -20.02 -6.57
C LYS A 232 -22.17 -19.22 -6.98
N TYR A 233 -23.29 -19.92 -7.18
CA TYR A 233 -24.55 -19.28 -7.52
C TYR A 233 -25.70 -19.80 -6.65
N THR A 234 -26.66 -18.92 -6.38
CA THR A 234 -27.91 -19.25 -5.72
C THR A 234 -28.82 -19.99 -6.70
N LEU A 235 -29.21 -21.22 -6.40
CA LEU A 235 -30.28 -21.89 -7.12
C LEU A 235 -31.63 -21.48 -6.52
N SER A 236 -32.54 -20.97 -7.33
CA SER A 236 -33.92 -20.68 -6.95
C SER A 236 -34.88 -21.54 -7.78
N ILE A 237 -36.03 -21.88 -7.20
CA ILE A 237 -37.12 -22.55 -7.91
C ILE A 237 -38.38 -21.72 -7.70
N ASP A 238 -38.99 -21.27 -8.79
CA ASP A 238 -40.15 -20.38 -8.81
C ASP A 238 -39.95 -19.13 -7.91
N GLY A 239 -38.74 -18.57 -7.91
CA GLY A 239 -38.35 -17.41 -7.11
C GLY A 239 -37.99 -17.71 -5.65
N ILE A 240 -38.03 -18.97 -5.20
CA ILE A 240 -37.68 -19.37 -3.83
C ILE A 240 -36.27 -19.96 -3.80
N ALA A 241 -35.35 -19.27 -3.11
CA ALA A 241 -33.96 -19.69 -2.97
C ALA A 241 -33.81 -21.06 -2.27
N GLN A 242 -32.98 -21.91 -2.86
CA GLN A 242 -32.75 -23.31 -2.46
C GLN A 242 -31.38 -23.50 -1.80
N GLY A 243 -31.05 -22.70 -0.77
CA GLY A 243 -29.81 -22.85 -0.03
C GLY A 243 -29.24 -21.53 0.47
N ARG A 244 -27.91 -21.43 0.50
CA ARG A 244 -27.19 -20.21 0.86
C ARG A 244 -27.31 -19.21 -0.29
N ALA A 245 -27.60 -17.96 0.04
CA ALA A 245 -27.56 -16.86 -0.92
C ALA A 245 -26.10 -16.51 -1.27
N GLU A 246 -25.85 -16.42 -2.56
CA GLU A 246 -24.61 -16.00 -3.23
C GLU A 246 -24.94 -14.80 -4.14
N SER A 247 -23.93 -14.03 -4.56
CA SER A 247 -24.12 -12.76 -5.28
C SER A 247 -24.73 -12.91 -6.68
N ILE A 248 -24.62 -14.09 -7.29
CA ILE A 248 -25.25 -14.43 -8.58
C ILE A 248 -26.26 -15.56 -8.39
N GLY A 249 -27.27 -15.64 -9.28
CA GLY A 249 -28.37 -16.60 -9.18
C GLY A 249 -28.75 -17.28 -10.49
N LEU A 250 -29.34 -18.46 -10.36
CA LEU A 250 -30.06 -19.18 -11.40
C LEU A 250 -31.45 -19.54 -10.85
N ASP A 251 -32.50 -19.06 -11.50
CA ASP A 251 -33.89 -19.33 -11.09
C ASP A 251 -34.59 -20.25 -12.08
N LEU A 252 -35.06 -21.39 -11.59
CA LEU A 252 -35.79 -22.39 -12.38
C LEU A 252 -37.29 -22.16 -12.24
N TRP A 253 -37.93 -21.79 -13.34
CA TRP A 253 -39.37 -21.59 -13.39
C TRP A 253 -40.04 -22.85 -13.95
N THR A 254 -40.90 -23.46 -13.12
CA THR A 254 -41.65 -24.67 -13.46
C THR A 254 -42.86 -24.35 -14.31
N HIS A 255 -43.57 -23.27 -13.97
CA HIS A 255 -44.73 -22.78 -14.71
C HIS A 255 -44.87 -21.26 -14.58
N VAL A 256 -45.28 -20.62 -15.67
CA VAL A 256 -45.61 -19.19 -15.72
C VAL A 256 -46.90 -19.04 -16.51
N ALA A 257 -47.77 -18.10 -16.10
CA ALA A 257 -49.05 -17.85 -16.75
C ALA A 257 -48.91 -17.26 -18.16
N ASP A 258 -47.90 -16.42 -18.39
CA ASP A 258 -47.54 -15.82 -19.68
C ASP A 258 -46.02 -15.52 -19.70
N ASP A 259 -45.37 -15.63 -20.86
CA ASP A 259 -43.95 -15.29 -21.03
C ASP A 259 -43.68 -13.81 -20.66
N THR A 260 -44.68 -12.95 -20.86
CA THR A 260 -44.60 -11.53 -20.47
C THR A 260 -44.45 -11.32 -18.96
N ASP A 261 -45.00 -12.23 -18.13
CA ASP A 261 -44.87 -12.16 -16.69
C ASP A 261 -43.43 -12.43 -16.24
N LEU A 262 -42.75 -13.39 -16.88
CA LEU A 262 -41.36 -13.70 -16.57
C LEU A 262 -40.42 -12.56 -17.01
N ILE A 263 -40.68 -11.98 -18.18
CA ILE A 263 -39.96 -10.78 -18.66
C ILE A 263 -40.11 -9.64 -17.66
N ARG A 264 -41.32 -9.38 -17.17
CA ARG A 264 -41.57 -8.32 -16.19
C ARG A 264 -40.88 -8.59 -14.85
N ARG A 265 -40.88 -9.84 -14.38
CA ARG A 265 -40.23 -10.25 -13.12
C ARG A 265 -38.72 -10.19 -13.16
N THR A 266 -38.13 -10.49 -14.32
CA THR A 266 -36.66 -10.48 -14.52
C THR A 266 -36.12 -9.12 -15.00
N SER A 267 -37.00 -8.14 -15.26
CA SER A 267 -36.59 -6.82 -15.71
C SER A 267 -35.87 -6.05 -14.61
N GLY A 268 -34.66 -5.56 -14.90
CA GLY A 268 -33.82 -4.84 -13.93
C GLY A 268 -33.00 -5.74 -13.01
N ASP A 269 -33.22 -7.06 -13.07
CA ASP A 269 -32.36 -8.04 -12.41
C ASP A 269 -31.13 -8.33 -13.29
N MET A 270 -29.96 -7.93 -12.79
CA MET A 270 -28.66 -8.19 -13.45
C MET A 270 -27.87 -9.32 -12.79
N HIS A 271 -28.31 -9.83 -11.63
CA HIS A 271 -27.59 -10.83 -10.85
C HIS A 271 -28.10 -12.27 -11.08
N THR A 272 -29.31 -12.43 -11.63
CA THR A 272 -29.95 -13.73 -11.78
C THR A 272 -30.38 -13.96 -13.23
N ILE A 273 -30.11 -15.17 -13.73
CA ILE A 273 -30.68 -15.67 -14.99
C ILE A 273 -31.81 -16.64 -14.68
N SER A 274 -32.93 -16.49 -15.38
CA SER A 274 -34.11 -17.34 -15.21
C SER A 274 -34.21 -18.35 -16.35
N LEU A 275 -34.45 -19.61 -16.03
CA LEU A 275 -34.72 -20.68 -16.97
C LEU A 275 -36.18 -21.09 -16.84
N LEU A 276 -36.96 -20.91 -17.91
CA LEU A 276 -38.28 -21.50 -18.03
C LEU A 276 -38.14 -22.92 -18.61
N LEU A 277 -38.52 -23.93 -17.80
CA LEU A 277 -38.50 -25.32 -18.24
C LEU A 277 -39.47 -25.51 -19.41
N ASN A 278 -39.08 -26.35 -20.38
CA ASN A 278 -39.96 -26.67 -21.50
C ASN A 278 -41.22 -27.41 -21.03
N GLN A 279 -42.39 -26.89 -21.42
CA GLN A 279 -43.71 -27.42 -21.04
C GLN A 279 -44.32 -28.42 -22.05
N ASN A 280 -43.57 -28.84 -23.07
CA ASN A 280 -44.05 -29.83 -24.05
C ASN A 280 -44.50 -31.14 -23.40
N ASP A 281 -43.92 -31.46 -22.23
CA ASP A 281 -44.29 -32.62 -21.45
C ASP A 281 -45.29 -32.26 -20.35
N ILE A 282 -46.58 -32.35 -20.71
CA ILE A 282 -47.71 -32.01 -19.84
C ILE A 282 -47.75 -32.90 -18.58
N ASN A 283 -47.19 -34.11 -18.65
CA ASN A 283 -47.26 -35.09 -17.57
C ASN A 283 -46.05 -35.06 -16.64
N LEU A 284 -44.96 -34.38 -16.99
CA LEU A 284 -43.70 -34.41 -16.22
C LEU A 284 -43.92 -34.10 -14.73
N PHE A 285 -44.61 -33.00 -14.41
CA PHE A 285 -44.84 -32.61 -13.02
C PHE A 285 -45.83 -33.53 -12.29
N ASN A 286 -46.77 -34.13 -13.01
CA ASN A 286 -47.68 -35.13 -12.44
C ASN A 286 -46.92 -36.43 -12.12
N ASP A 287 -46.02 -36.85 -13.00
CA ASP A 287 -45.16 -38.02 -12.81
C ASP A 287 -44.20 -37.80 -11.64
N ILE A 288 -43.58 -36.61 -11.52
CA ILE A 288 -42.77 -36.22 -10.36
C ILE A 288 -43.60 -36.29 -9.07
N ARG A 289 -44.82 -35.73 -9.09
CA ARG A 289 -45.73 -35.77 -7.94
C ARG A 289 -46.06 -37.22 -7.54
N MET A 290 -46.28 -38.10 -8.51
CA MET A 290 -46.55 -39.51 -8.28
C MET A 290 -45.33 -40.25 -7.70
N ILE A 291 -44.11 -39.97 -8.18
CA ILE A 291 -42.87 -40.51 -7.62
C ILE A 291 -42.70 -40.08 -6.16
N VAL A 292 -42.93 -38.80 -5.84
CA VAL A 292 -42.84 -38.27 -4.48
C VAL A 292 -43.88 -38.93 -3.55
N LYS A 293 -45.12 -39.08 -4.02
CA LYS A 293 -46.18 -39.82 -3.30
C LYS A 293 -45.77 -41.26 -3.04
N THR A 294 -45.28 -41.95 -4.06
CA THR A 294 -44.82 -43.34 -3.98
C THR A 294 -43.66 -43.47 -2.99
N ASN A 295 -42.66 -42.59 -3.04
CA ASN A 295 -41.53 -42.61 -2.09
C ASN A 295 -41.99 -42.38 -0.65
N THR A 296 -42.91 -41.44 -0.44
CA THR A 296 -43.51 -41.16 0.88
C THR A 296 -44.28 -42.37 1.40
N PHE A 297 -45.07 -43.02 0.55
CA PHE A 297 -45.80 -44.25 0.88
C PHE A 297 -44.85 -45.40 1.23
N LEU A 298 -43.82 -45.63 0.41
CA LEU A 298 -42.85 -46.71 0.59
C LEU A 298 -42.10 -46.53 1.92
N ARG A 299 -41.63 -45.32 2.23
CA ARG A 299 -40.97 -45.02 3.52
C ARG A 299 -41.84 -45.34 4.74
N ARG A 300 -43.16 -45.17 4.65
CA ARG A 300 -44.10 -45.48 5.74
C ARG A 300 -44.41 -46.98 5.88
N ASN A 301 -44.31 -47.74 4.80
CA ASN A 301 -44.78 -49.14 4.75
C ASN A 301 -43.66 -50.19 4.69
N LEU A 302 -42.40 -49.79 4.45
CA LEU A 302 -41.24 -50.71 4.42
C LEU A 302 -40.81 -51.21 5.81
N ASP A 303 -41.09 -50.46 6.88
CA ASP A 303 -40.68 -50.79 8.26
C ASP A 303 -41.65 -51.77 8.98
N ALA A 304 -42.74 -52.18 8.33
CA ALA A 304 -43.75 -53.07 8.92
C ALA A 304 -43.18 -54.50 9.07
N THR A 305 -42.62 -54.76 10.24
CA THR A 305 -41.99 -56.03 10.64
C THR A 305 -43.06 -57.09 10.91
N ASP A 306 -43.57 -57.73 9.87
CA ASP A 306 -44.24 -59.04 9.98
C ASP A 306 -44.29 -59.72 8.60
N LYS A 307 -44.28 -61.06 8.59
CA LYS A 307 -44.13 -62.01 7.46
C LYS A 307 -44.45 -61.51 6.02
N PRO A 308 -43.78 -62.07 4.97
CA PRO A 308 -44.06 -61.75 3.57
C PRO A 308 -45.49 -62.12 3.20
N SER A 309 -46.37 -61.12 3.27
CA SER A 309 -47.70 -61.16 2.70
C SER A 309 -47.59 -60.84 1.21
N THR A 310 -48.55 -61.31 0.41
CA THR A 310 -48.70 -60.93 -1.01
C THR A 310 -48.60 -59.41 -1.21
N ARG A 311 -49.10 -58.64 -0.23
CA ARG A 311 -49.01 -57.18 -0.16
C ARG A 311 -47.56 -56.65 -0.11
N GLN A 312 -46.67 -57.25 0.69
CA GLN A 312 -45.25 -56.84 0.75
C GLN A 312 -44.51 -57.13 -0.55
N ALA A 313 -44.82 -58.24 -1.22
CA ALA A 313 -44.25 -58.54 -2.54
C ALA A 313 -44.67 -57.48 -3.58
N ILE A 314 -45.93 -57.03 -3.54
CA ILE A 314 -46.42 -55.94 -4.40
C ILE A 314 -45.71 -54.62 -4.07
N ILE A 315 -45.51 -54.30 -2.79
CA ILE A 315 -44.77 -53.08 -2.37
C ILE A 315 -43.32 -53.11 -2.87
N ALA A 316 -42.63 -54.25 -2.76
CA ALA A 316 -41.27 -54.40 -3.28
C ALA A 316 -41.21 -54.27 -4.82
N ALA A 317 -42.19 -54.82 -5.53
CA ALA A 317 -42.32 -54.63 -6.98
C ALA A 317 -42.58 -53.15 -7.34
N LYS A 318 -43.38 -52.44 -6.55
CA LYS A 318 -43.62 -50.99 -6.73
C LYS A 318 -42.35 -50.16 -6.51
N GLN A 319 -41.49 -50.53 -5.57
CA GLN A 319 -40.18 -49.89 -5.40
C GLN A 319 -39.33 -50.01 -6.67
N ALA A 320 -39.18 -51.22 -7.21
CA ALA A 320 -38.42 -51.45 -8.45
C ALA A 320 -39.02 -50.69 -9.65
N GLN A 321 -40.36 -50.64 -9.74
CA GLN A 321 -41.05 -49.85 -10.75
C GLN A 321 -40.77 -48.35 -10.59
N LYS A 322 -40.84 -47.82 -9.36
CA LYS A 322 -40.55 -46.43 -9.05
C LYS A 322 -39.13 -46.06 -9.45
N ASP A 323 -38.14 -46.92 -9.19
CA ASP A 323 -36.74 -46.66 -9.55
C ASP A 323 -36.56 -46.58 -11.07
N ALA A 324 -37.27 -47.42 -11.85
CA ALA A 324 -37.27 -47.33 -13.30
C ALA A 324 -37.95 -46.05 -13.81
N GLN A 325 -39.09 -45.66 -13.23
CA GLN A 325 -39.79 -44.40 -13.56
C GLN A 325 -38.96 -43.17 -13.19
N GLU A 326 -38.22 -43.21 -12.08
CA GLU A 326 -37.36 -42.12 -11.64
C GLU A 326 -36.21 -41.86 -12.62
N CYS A 327 -35.63 -42.92 -13.20
CA CYS A 327 -34.63 -42.78 -14.26
C CYS A 327 -35.20 -42.09 -15.52
N ASP A 328 -36.42 -42.46 -15.94
CA ASP A 328 -37.09 -41.83 -17.08
C ASP A 328 -37.43 -40.36 -16.81
N VAL A 329 -38.05 -40.07 -15.66
CA VAL A 329 -38.39 -38.70 -15.26
C VAL A 329 -37.15 -37.83 -15.13
N ARG A 330 -36.04 -38.34 -14.58
CA ARG A 330 -34.77 -37.59 -14.53
C ARG A 330 -34.26 -37.24 -15.94
N SER A 331 -34.34 -38.17 -16.89
CA SER A 331 -33.99 -37.91 -18.30
C SER A 331 -34.89 -36.83 -18.91
N ARG A 332 -36.19 -36.87 -18.64
CA ARG A 332 -37.16 -35.87 -19.11
C ARG A 332 -36.95 -34.49 -18.48
N VAL A 333 -36.56 -34.41 -17.20
CA VAL A 333 -36.16 -33.14 -16.55
C VAL A 333 -34.91 -32.56 -17.23
N GLN A 334 -33.90 -33.39 -17.53
CA GLN A 334 -32.71 -32.95 -18.25
C GLN A 334 -33.07 -32.41 -19.64
N GLU A 335 -33.98 -33.07 -20.36
CA GLU A 335 -34.48 -32.62 -21.66
C GLU A 335 -35.27 -31.31 -21.55
N ALA A 336 -36.08 -31.14 -20.50
CA ALA A 336 -36.83 -29.91 -20.24
C ALA A 336 -35.92 -28.72 -19.93
N ILE A 337 -34.80 -28.94 -19.23
CA ILE A 337 -33.74 -27.93 -19.01
C ILE A 337 -33.00 -27.64 -20.31
N ARG A 338 -32.65 -28.67 -21.08
CA ARG A 338 -31.90 -28.55 -22.34
C ARG A 338 -32.67 -27.77 -23.40
N SER A 339 -33.97 -27.99 -23.50
CA SER A 339 -34.86 -27.34 -24.47
C SER A 339 -35.61 -26.12 -23.91
N GLY A 340 -35.37 -25.76 -22.65
CA GLY A 340 -35.98 -24.60 -22.01
C GLY A 340 -35.46 -23.25 -22.54
N SER A 341 -36.21 -22.19 -22.21
CA SER A 341 -35.91 -20.82 -22.64
C SER A 341 -35.28 -20.01 -21.50
N PHE A 342 -34.16 -19.36 -21.78
CA PHE A 342 -33.44 -18.53 -20.81
C PHE A 342 -33.83 -17.06 -20.94
N TYR A 343 -33.98 -16.39 -19.80
CA TYR A 343 -34.32 -14.98 -19.69
C TYR A 343 -33.33 -14.27 -18.77
N TYR A 344 -32.76 -13.17 -19.23
CA TYR A 344 -31.84 -12.33 -18.46
C TYR A 344 -32.17 -10.85 -18.66
N ASN A 345 -32.28 -10.10 -17.57
CA ASN A 345 -32.63 -8.68 -17.56
C ASN A 345 -33.85 -8.33 -18.46
N GLY A 346 -34.93 -9.11 -18.32
CA GLY A 346 -36.18 -8.89 -19.07
C GLY A 346 -36.13 -9.22 -20.56
N LYS A 347 -35.14 -10.00 -21.03
CA LYS A 347 -35.06 -10.44 -22.44
C LYS A 347 -34.76 -11.92 -22.54
N ALA A 348 -35.34 -12.58 -23.55
CA ALA A 348 -34.96 -13.94 -23.92
C ALA A 348 -33.53 -13.94 -24.48
N VAL A 349 -32.70 -14.86 -24.01
CA VAL A 349 -31.29 -15.00 -24.40
C VAL A 349 -31.04 -16.39 -24.95
N GLU A 350 -30.36 -16.46 -26.10
CA GLU A 350 -29.86 -17.74 -26.61
C GLU A 350 -28.57 -18.11 -25.88
N VAL A 351 -28.60 -19.24 -25.19
CA VAL A 351 -27.47 -19.76 -24.43
C VAL A 351 -26.83 -20.92 -25.19
N ALA A 352 -25.51 -20.85 -25.37
CA ALA A 352 -24.74 -21.89 -26.04
C ALA A 352 -24.67 -23.19 -25.20
N GLY A 353 -24.66 -24.35 -25.86
CA GLY A 353 -24.50 -25.66 -25.21
C GLY A 353 -25.32 -26.76 -25.85
N SER A 354 -24.74 -27.95 -25.96
CA SER A 354 -25.39 -29.13 -26.56
C SER A 354 -26.22 -29.93 -25.56
N ASP A 355 -25.79 -29.94 -24.29
CA ASP A 355 -26.39 -30.67 -23.17
C ASP A 355 -26.80 -29.70 -22.05
N ALA A 356 -27.67 -30.17 -21.14
CA ALA A 356 -28.21 -29.35 -20.06
C ALA A 356 -27.12 -28.75 -19.14
N PRO A 357 -26.09 -29.50 -18.69
CA PRO A 357 -25.01 -28.95 -17.87
C PRO A 357 -24.24 -27.82 -18.57
N SER A 358 -23.85 -27.98 -19.83
CA SER A 358 -23.09 -26.94 -20.55
C SER A 358 -23.93 -25.69 -20.82
N LYS A 359 -25.25 -25.82 -21.01
CA LYS A 359 -26.15 -24.66 -21.10
C LYS A 359 -26.22 -23.91 -19.78
N ILE A 360 -26.34 -24.58 -18.65
CA ILE A 360 -26.33 -23.92 -17.33
C ILE A 360 -25.01 -23.20 -17.09
N VAL A 361 -23.89 -23.85 -17.38
CA VAL A 361 -22.55 -23.24 -17.26
C VAL A 361 -22.45 -21.98 -18.12
N SER A 362 -22.93 -22.03 -19.36
CA SER A 362 -22.90 -20.88 -20.27
C SER A 362 -23.84 -19.75 -19.81
N ALA A 363 -25.06 -20.09 -19.37
CA ALA A 363 -26.05 -19.15 -18.83
C ALA A 363 -25.48 -18.37 -17.63
N VAL A 364 -24.93 -19.08 -16.65
CA VAL A 364 -24.32 -18.45 -15.47
C VAL A 364 -23.05 -17.70 -15.84
N SER A 365 -22.26 -18.19 -16.82
CA SER A 365 -21.08 -17.47 -17.32
C SER A 365 -21.45 -16.14 -17.97
N ASP A 366 -22.59 -16.05 -18.66
CA ASP A 366 -23.10 -14.80 -19.23
C ASP A 366 -23.54 -13.83 -18.13
N VAL A 367 -24.12 -14.32 -17.03
CA VAL A 367 -24.39 -13.50 -15.83
C VAL A 367 -23.10 -12.98 -15.23
N ILE A 368 -22.10 -13.84 -15.02
CA ILE A 368 -20.80 -13.46 -14.47
C ILE A 368 -20.16 -12.36 -15.34
N LYS A 369 -20.18 -12.53 -16.67
CA LYS A 369 -19.63 -11.55 -17.61
C LYS A 369 -20.27 -10.17 -17.50
N ASN A 370 -21.58 -10.10 -17.27
CA ASN A 370 -22.33 -8.84 -17.24
C ASN A 370 -22.36 -8.20 -15.85
N PHE A 371 -22.46 -9.03 -14.79
CA PHE A 371 -22.50 -8.58 -13.41
C PHE A 371 -21.11 -8.18 -12.89
N TYR A 372 -20.08 -8.95 -13.24
CA TYR A 372 -18.67 -8.64 -12.96
C TYR A 372 -17.98 -8.11 -14.22
N TYR A 373 -18.45 -6.98 -14.76
CA TYR A 373 -17.97 -6.46 -16.04
C TYR A 373 -16.48 -6.06 -16.01
N ASP A 374 -15.93 -5.68 -14.84
CA ASP A 374 -14.51 -5.36 -14.66
C ASP A 374 -13.63 -6.62 -14.51
N TYR A 375 -14.21 -7.81 -14.46
CA TYR A 375 -13.46 -9.07 -14.57
C TYR A 375 -12.70 -9.17 -15.90
N ALA A 376 -13.24 -8.53 -16.96
CA ALA A 376 -12.59 -8.48 -18.27
C ALA A 376 -11.21 -7.80 -18.25
N MET A 377 -10.94 -6.94 -17.25
CA MET A 377 -9.63 -6.30 -17.07
C MET A 377 -8.50 -7.31 -16.86
N LEU A 378 -8.81 -8.48 -16.29
CA LEU A 378 -7.82 -9.54 -16.06
C LEU A 378 -7.34 -10.17 -17.37
N GLY A 379 -8.20 -10.26 -18.40
CA GLY A 379 -7.89 -10.95 -19.65
C GLY A 379 -7.42 -12.40 -19.41
N ASP A 380 -6.25 -12.76 -19.94
CA ASP A 380 -5.59 -14.06 -19.72
C ASP A 380 -4.68 -14.12 -18.47
N LEU A 381 -4.57 -13.03 -17.68
CA LEU A 381 -3.69 -12.97 -16.52
C LEU A 381 -4.15 -13.97 -15.47
N ALA A 382 -3.33 -14.98 -15.20
CA ALA A 382 -3.52 -15.92 -14.11
C ALA A 382 -2.35 -15.80 -13.15
N CYS A 383 -2.65 -15.54 -11.88
CA CYS A 383 -1.70 -15.57 -10.79
C CYS A 383 -2.05 -16.74 -9.88
N ARG A 384 -1.03 -17.41 -9.33
CA ARG A 384 -1.20 -18.38 -8.26
C ARG A 384 -0.53 -17.87 -6.99
N ASP A 385 -1.02 -18.33 -5.86
CA ASP A 385 -0.42 -18.07 -4.54
C ASP A 385 1.10 -18.31 -4.46
N ASN A 386 1.65 -19.24 -5.27
CA ASN A 386 3.09 -19.51 -5.32
C ASN A 386 3.92 -18.46 -6.07
N GLU A 387 3.30 -17.56 -6.83
CA GLU A 387 3.96 -16.58 -7.68
C GLU A 387 4.05 -15.17 -7.06
N ILE A 388 3.55 -14.96 -5.83
CA ILE A 388 3.61 -13.66 -5.14
C ILE A 388 5.04 -13.06 -5.15
N ASP A 389 6.07 -13.86 -4.87
CA ASP A 389 7.46 -13.39 -4.87
C ASP A 389 8.01 -13.08 -6.27
N LYS A 390 7.52 -13.79 -7.30
CA LYS A 390 7.81 -13.49 -8.71
C LYS A 390 7.29 -12.10 -9.07
N TYR A 391 6.04 -11.79 -8.74
CA TYR A 391 5.45 -10.47 -9.02
C TYR A 391 6.12 -9.35 -8.21
N ARG A 392 6.51 -9.60 -6.96
CA ARG A 392 7.36 -8.66 -6.19
C ARG A 392 8.67 -8.35 -6.91
N SER A 393 9.36 -9.39 -7.39
CA SER A 393 10.65 -9.24 -8.07
C SER A 393 10.52 -8.49 -9.40
N ILE A 394 9.44 -8.73 -10.15
CA ILE A 394 9.08 -7.97 -11.36
C ILE A 394 8.91 -6.47 -11.03
N GLY A 395 8.24 -6.15 -9.91
CA GLY A 395 8.07 -4.76 -9.48
C GLY A 395 9.39 -4.08 -9.04
N ALA A 396 10.30 -4.83 -8.42
CA ALA A 396 11.53 -4.30 -7.83
C ALA A 396 12.66 -3.95 -8.82
N GLY A 397 12.47 -4.16 -10.13
CA GLY A 397 13.44 -3.75 -11.15
C GLY A 397 14.59 -4.73 -11.36
N ASP A 398 14.39 -6.03 -11.15
CA ASP A 398 15.28 -7.05 -11.71
C ASP A 398 14.94 -7.23 -13.22
N GLU A 399 15.21 -6.19 -14.01
CA GLU A 399 14.95 -6.11 -15.46
C GLU A 399 15.76 -7.14 -16.26
N GLY A 400 16.75 -7.81 -15.65
CA GLY A 400 17.68 -8.72 -16.32
C GLY A 400 17.06 -10.00 -16.92
N ALA A 401 15.78 -10.28 -16.67
CA ALA A 401 15.12 -11.48 -17.19
C ALA A 401 14.02 -11.23 -18.24
N MET A 402 13.57 -9.99 -18.49
CA MET A 402 12.51 -9.71 -19.48
C MET A 402 12.65 -8.33 -20.14
N LEU A 403 13.79 -8.11 -20.80
CA LEU A 403 13.92 -7.05 -21.80
C LEU A 403 13.17 -7.46 -23.09
N ASP A 404 11.87 -7.19 -23.11
CA ASP A 404 11.23 -6.68 -24.32
C ASP A 404 9.97 -5.90 -23.94
N GLY A 405 9.94 -4.60 -24.26
CA GLY A 405 8.82 -3.66 -24.06
C GLY A 405 7.54 -3.99 -24.86
N THR A 406 7.45 -5.23 -25.32
CA THR A 406 6.45 -5.86 -26.17
C THR A 406 5.56 -6.83 -25.37
N ASN A 407 5.87 -7.07 -24.09
CA ASN A 407 5.15 -8.06 -23.31
C ASN A 407 3.78 -7.53 -22.83
N VAL A 408 2.72 -7.93 -23.55
CA VAL A 408 1.32 -7.56 -23.29
C VAL A 408 0.91 -7.82 -21.83
N GLU A 409 1.50 -8.83 -21.19
CA GLU A 409 1.28 -9.15 -19.78
C GLU A 409 1.71 -8.01 -18.82
N ILE A 410 2.89 -7.40 -19.03
CA ILE A 410 3.40 -6.33 -18.15
C ILE A 410 2.50 -5.09 -18.22
N ARG A 411 2.01 -4.73 -19.42
CA ARG A 411 1.08 -3.61 -19.57
C ARG A 411 -0.24 -3.84 -18.84
N ARG A 412 -0.75 -5.08 -18.85
CA ARG A 412 -1.97 -5.44 -18.12
C ARG A 412 -1.77 -5.47 -16.61
N VAL A 413 -0.66 -6.04 -16.14
CA VAL A 413 -0.26 -5.98 -14.73
C VAL A 413 -0.19 -4.52 -14.26
N ALA A 414 0.42 -3.63 -15.04
CA ALA A 414 0.50 -2.22 -14.72
C ALA A 414 -0.88 -1.53 -14.67
N GLN A 415 -1.79 -1.87 -15.59
CA GLN A 415 -3.15 -1.32 -15.59
C GLN A 415 -3.95 -1.73 -14.36
N ILE A 416 -3.93 -3.02 -14.01
CA ILE A 416 -4.62 -3.55 -12.82
C ILE A 416 -3.99 -2.97 -11.55
N ALA A 417 -2.66 -2.90 -11.49
CA ALA A 417 -1.94 -2.30 -10.38
C ALA A 417 -2.23 -0.79 -10.22
N ASN A 418 -2.42 -0.05 -11.31
CA ASN A 418 -2.82 1.35 -11.27
C ASN A 418 -4.22 1.52 -10.67
N ASP A 419 -5.18 0.68 -11.03
CA ASP A 419 -6.54 0.74 -10.46
C ASP A 419 -6.51 0.56 -8.93
N ILE A 420 -5.69 -0.37 -8.43
CA ILE A 420 -5.48 -0.56 -6.98
C ILE A 420 -4.86 0.68 -6.34
N VAL A 421 -3.85 1.29 -6.98
CA VAL A 421 -3.23 2.53 -6.47
C VAL A 421 -4.25 3.66 -6.41
N ASP A 422 -5.00 3.89 -7.50
CA ASP A 422 -6.03 4.93 -7.58
C ASP A 422 -7.10 4.75 -6.50
N LYS A 423 -7.48 3.49 -6.24
CA LYS A 423 -8.41 3.15 -5.16
C LYS A 423 -7.84 3.48 -3.79
N VAL A 424 -6.61 3.07 -3.50
CA VAL A 424 -5.93 3.40 -2.23
C VAL A 424 -5.74 4.92 -2.09
N THR A 425 -5.44 5.65 -3.18
CA THR A 425 -5.34 7.12 -3.19
C THR A 425 -6.65 7.75 -2.79
N ARG A 426 -7.76 7.27 -3.37
CA ARG A 426 -9.11 7.78 -3.07
C ARG A 426 -9.51 7.57 -1.61
N GLU A 427 -9.20 6.42 -1.02
CA GLU A 427 -9.48 6.14 0.39
C GLU A 427 -8.57 6.93 1.33
N THR A 428 -7.29 7.07 0.97
CA THR A 428 -6.32 7.90 1.71
C THR A 428 -6.76 9.36 1.74
N ASN A 429 -7.23 9.91 0.62
CA ASN A 429 -7.79 11.26 0.54
C ASN A 429 -9.05 11.45 1.42
N GLN A 430 -9.79 10.36 1.69
CA GLN A 430 -10.92 10.35 2.61
C GLN A 430 -10.51 10.08 4.08
N LYS A 431 -9.21 10.06 4.38
CA LYS A 431 -8.64 9.77 5.70
C LYS A 431 -9.03 8.39 6.25
N ARG A 432 -9.26 7.40 5.37
CA ARG A 432 -9.53 6.01 5.73
C ARG A 432 -8.27 5.17 5.53
N THR A 433 -7.96 4.35 6.52
CA THR A 433 -6.92 3.32 6.40
C THR A 433 -7.50 2.12 5.68
N VAL A 434 -6.77 1.60 4.69
CA VAL A 434 -7.20 0.42 3.92
C VAL A 434 -6.30 -0.75 4.30
N SER A 435 -6.89 -1.86 4.74
CA SER A 435 -6.16 -3.11 4.96
C SER A 435 -6.11 -3.96 3.69
N VAL A 436 -5.20 -4.95 3.65
CA VAL A 436 -5.16 -5.94 2.57
C VAL A 436 -6.48 -6.70 2.47
N LYS A 437 -7.13 -6.99 3.62
CA LYS A 437 -8.45 -7.62 3.65
C LYS A 437 -9.51 -6.75 2.98
N ASP A 438 -9.54 -5.45 3.28
CA ASP A 438 -10.52 -4.53 2.68
C ASP A 438 -10.37 -4.48 1.16
N LEU A 439 -9.14 -4.46 0.64
CA LEU A 439 -8.90 -4.52 -0.80
C LEU A 439 -9.38 -5.85 -1.39
N VAL A 440 -9.08 -6.97 -0.75
CA VAL A 440 -9.56 -8.28 -1.22
C VAL A 440 -11.09 -8.29 -1.27
N ASP A 441 -11.77 -7.85 -0.21
CA ASP A 441 -13.23 -7.82 -0.15
C ASP A 441 -13.82 -6.91 -1.24
N ILE A 442 -13.25 -5.71 -1.45
CA ILE A 442 -13.70 -4.76 -2.49
C ILE A 442 -13.58 -5.34 -3.90
N TYR A 443 -12.43 -5.96 -4.21
CA TYR A 443 -12.18 -6.51 -5.55
C TYR A 443 -12.80 -7.89 -5.76
N HIS A 444 -13.24 -8.57 -4.69
CA HIS A 444 -14.04 -9.78 -4.76
C HIS A 444 -15.52 -9.48 -5.09
N GLU A 445 -16.02 -8.34 -4.64
CA GLU A 445 -17.39 -7.89 -4.90
C GLU A 445 -17.58 -7.36 -6.33
N ALA A 446 -18.85 -7.18 -6.72
CA ALA A 446 -19.19 -6.54 -8.00
C ALA A 446 -18.77 -5.05 -7.97
N PRO A 447 -18.16 -4.53 -9.05
CA PRO A 447 -18.14 -5.06 -10.42
C PRO A 447 -16.92 -5.93 -10.81
N TYR A 448 -16.00 -6.22 -9.88
CA TYR A 448 -14.69 -6.81 -10.20
C TYR A 448 -14.70 -8.34 -10.22
N GLY A 449 -15.09 -8.99 -9.11
CA GLY A 449 -15.09 -10.45 -9.00
C GLY A 449 -13.71 -11.11 -9.12
N TRP A 450 -12.63 -10.40 -8.78
CA TRP A 450 -11.27 -10.88 -8.97
C TRP A 450 -10.89 -11.93 -7.90
N PRO A 451 -10.15 -12.99 -8.28
CA PRO A 451 -9.63 -13.96 -7.32
C PRO A 451 -8.54 -13.35 -6.43
N ASP A 452 -8.53 -13.75 -5.15
CA ASP A 452 -7.55 -13.35 -4.13
C ASP A 452 -6.10 -13.39 -4.64
N ASP A 453 -5.71 -14.49 -5.29
CA ASP A 453 -4.35 -14.73 -5.78
C ASP A 453 -3.85 -13.58 -6.68
N ILE A 454 -4.72 -13.03 -7.53
CA ILE A 454 -4.37 -11.92 -8.42
C ILE A 454 -4.18 -10.64 -7.60
N ILE A 455 -5.11 -10.32 -6.70
CA ILE A 455 -5.06 -9.11 -5.87
C ILE A 455 -3.76 -9.11 -5.05
N LEU A 456 -3.40 -10.25 -4.45
CA LEU A 456 -2.18 -10.40 -3.66
C LEU A 456 -0.91 -10.29 -4.52
N CYS A 457 -0.91 -10.88 -5.73
CA CYS A 457 0.20 -10.73 -6.66
C CYS A 457 0.38 -9.28 -7.13
N MET A 458 -0.71 -8.56 -7.39
CA MET A 458 -0.65 -7.13 -7.77
C MET A 458 -0.16 -6.26 -6.61
N LEU A 459 -0.60 -6.54 -5.37
CA LEU A 459 -0.07 -5.87 -4.18
C LEU A 459 1.42 -6.13 -3.98
N ALA A 460 1.88 -7.36 -4.22
CA ALA A 460 3.31 -7.69 -4.18
C ALA A 460 4.10 -6.97 -5.26
N TYR A 461 3.57 -6.87 -6.48
CA TYR A 461 4.14 -6.08 -7.57
C TYR A 461 4.26 -4.59 -7.19
N LEU A 462 3.19 -3.99 -6.66
CA LEU A 462 3.18 -2.59 -6.22
C LEU A 462 4.16 -2.31 -5.08
N TYR A 463 4.25 -3.24 -4.13
CA TYR A 463 5.20 -3.18 -3.03
C TYR A 463 6.65 -3.28 -3.55
N GLY A 464 6.92 -4.20 -4.49
CA GLY A 464 8.22 -4.30 -5.17
C GLY A 464 8.60 -3.02 -5.91
N ALA A 465 7.64 -2.43 -6.63
CA ALA A 465 7.79 -1.17 -7.36
C ALA A 465 7.87 0.07 -6.45
N ARG A 466 7.82 -0.09 -5.13
CA ARG A 466 7.78 0.99 -4.13
C ARG A 466 6.67 2.01 -4.37
N ARG A 467 5.56 1.58 -4.96
CA ARG A 467 4.35 2.40 -5.18
C ARG A 467 3.35 2.29 -4.04
N VAL A 468 3.54 1.30 -3.18
CA VAL A 468 2.75 0.99 -2.00
C VAL A 468 3.70 0.53 -0.89
N GLU A 469 3.44 0.96 0.33
CA GLU A 469 4.06 0.44 1.54
C GLU A 469 3.06 -0.42 2.32
N LEU A 470 3.56 -1.49 2.94
CA LEU A 470 2.76 -2.38 3.77
C LEU A 470 3.28 -2.30 5.19
N THR A 471 2.39 -2.00 6.14
CA THR A 471 2.72 -1.87 7.56
C THR A 471 1.84 -2.76 8.43
N ILE A 472 2.39 -3.25 9.54
CA ILE A 472 1.66 -3.96 10.60
C ILE A 472 2.01 -3.25 11.90
N ASP A 473 1.01 -2.78 12.65
CA ASP A 473 1.21 -2.03 13.91
C ASP A 473 2.24 -0.89 13.76
N ALA A 474 2.14 -0.13 12.65
CA ALA A 474 3.06 0.94 12.24
C ALA A 474 4.51 0.53 11.91
N HIS A 475 4.82 -0.76 11.82
CA HIS A 475 6.13 -1.26 11.38
C HIS A 475 6.07 -1.70 9.92
N ALA A 476 7.05 -1.27 9.11
CA ALA A 476 7.17 -1.67 7.72
C ALA A 476 7.41 -3.19 7.60
N VAL A 477 6.68 -3.84 6.70
CA VAL A 477 6.85 -5.26 6.39
C VAL A 477 8.18 -5.46 5.68
N ALA A 478 9.02 -6.39 6.14
CA ALA A 478 10.27 -6.71 5.45
C ALA A 478 10.04 -7.57 4.20
N ASN A 479 10.88 -7.38 3.16
CA ASN A 479 10.81 -8.14 1.91
C ASN A 479 10.78 -9.66 2.10
N THR A 480 11.55 -10.17 3.07
CA THR A 480 11.64 -11.61 3.38
C THR A 480 10.36 -12.19 3.99
N GLN A 481 9.51 -11.34 4.58
CA GLN A 481 8.28 -11.74 5.26
C GLN A 481 7.03 -11.52 4.42
N LEU A 482 7.10 -10.70 3.36
CA LEU A 482 5.97 -10.29 2.53
C LEU A 482 5.10 -11.48 2.08
N THR A 483 5.71 -12.46 1.40
CA THR A 483 4.98 -13.62 0.83
C THR A 483 4.28 -14.44 1.90
N ALA A 484 4.92 -14.64 3.07
CA ALA A 484 4.32 -15.39 4.17
C ALA A 484 3.17 -14.63 4.83
N LEU A 485 3.24 -13.29 4.88
CA LEU A 485 2.22 -12.44 5.46
C LEU A 485 0.98 -12.33 4.56
N LEU A 486 1.16 -12.09 3.25
CA LEU A 486 0.06 -11.99 2.28
C LEU A 486 -0.72 -13.30 2.14
N ARG A 487 -0.04 -14.46 2.20
CA ARG A 487 -0.70 -15.78 2.20
C ARG A 487 -1.51 -16.07 3.46
N ASN A 488 -1.19 -15.43 4.58
CA ASN A 488 -1.88 -15.69 5.83
C ASN A 488 -3.18 -14.89 5.91
N THR A 489 -4.31 -15.50 5.54
CA THR A 489 -5.64 -14.87 5.54
C THR A 489 -5.99 -14.19 6.85
N LYS A 490 -5.57 -14.73 8.01
CA LYS A 490 -5.85 -14.15 9.33
C LYS A 490 -5.09 -12.85 9.60
N LYS A 491 -3.93 -12.67 8.96
CA LYS A 491 -3.10 -11.48 9.12
C LYS A 491 -3.44 -10.37 8.12
N ARG A 492 -4.19 -10.66 7.04
CA ARG A 492 -4.56 -9.69 6.01
C ARG A 492 -5.30 -8.45 6.57
N GLU A 493 -6.08 -8.63 7.62
CA GLU A 493 -6.79 -7.52 8.30
C GLU A 493 -5.85 -6.57 9.05
N SER A 494 -4.72 -7.08 9.56
CA SER A 494 -3.71 -6.28 10.29
C SER A 494 -2.68 -5.59 9.38
N ILE A 495 -2.64 -5.94 8.09
CA ILE A 495 -1.68 -5.36 7.14
C ILE A 495 -2.34 -4.13 6.51
N VAL A 496 -1.85 -2.94 6.86
CA VAL A 496 -2.32 -1.66 6.31
C VAL A 496 -1.52 -1.34 5.06
N VAL A 497 -2.25 -0.95 4.02
CA VAL A 497 -1.72 -0.54 2.72
C VAL A 497 -1.66 0.98 2.69
N THR A 498 -0.46 1.55 2.64
CA THR A 498 -0.24 3.00 2.56
C THR A 498 0.44 3.37 1.26
N LEU A 499 0.14 4.55 0.75
CA LEU A 499 0.91 5.10 -0.37
C LEU A 499 2.21 5.70 0.19
N PRO A 500 3.36 5.51 -0.48
CA PRO A 500 4.56 6.27 -0.19
C PRO A 500 4.19 7.75 -0.29
N ARG A 501 4.63 8.57 0.67
CA ARG A 501 4.44 10.02 0.58
C ARG A 501 5.09 10.52 -0.70
N GLN A 502 4.28 10.83 -1.71
CA GLN A 502 4.78 11.57 -2.87
C GLN A 502 5.09 12.97 -2.38
N VAL A 503 6.39 13.26 -2.27
CA VAL A 503 6.87 14.62 -2.03
C VAL A 503 6.44 15.46 -3.22
N ASP A 504 5.78 16.59 -2.96
CA ASP A 504 5.41 17.54 -4.01
C ASP A 504 6.69 17.92 -4.80
N PRO A 505 6.69 17.82 -6.14
CA PRO A 505 7.84 18.19 -6.96
C PRO A 505 8.29 19.65 -6.72
N THR A 506 7.39 20.54 -6.30
CA THR A 506 7.69 21.93 -5.92
C THR A 506 8.55 21.99 -4.67
N HIS A 507 8.16 21.25 -3.63
CA HIS A 507 8.91 21.19 -2.37
C HIS A 507 10.28 20.50 -2.55
N ALA A 508 10.34 19.44 -3.35
CA ALA A 508 11.59 18.78 -3.72
C ALA A 508 12.58 19.75 -4.39
N LYS A 509 12.08 20.54 -5.37
CA LYS A 509 12.91 21.52 -6.08
C LYS A 509 13.43 22.62 -5.16
N ARG A 510 12.58 23.16 -4.28
CA ARG A 510 12.98 24.19 -3.29
C ARG A 510 14.07 23.68 -2.35
N LEU A 511 13.96 22.44 -1.87
CA LEU A 511 14.98 21.85 -1.01
C LEU A 511 16.31 21.65 -1.76
N GLU A 512 16.28 21.25 -3.02
CA GLU A 512 17.48 21.15 -3.86
C GLU A 512 18.11 22.52 -4.14
N GLU A 513 17.30 23.55 -4.41
CA GLU A 513 17.76 24.95 -4.57
C GLU A 513 18.42 25.46 -3.28
N PHE A 514 17.79 25.25 -2.12
CA PHE A 514 18.36 25.56 -0.80
C PHE A 514 19.68 24.83 -0.57
N ALA A 515 19.72 23.51 -0.76
CA ALA A 515 20.92 22.72 -0.55
C ALA A 515 22.08 23.18 -1.47
N SER A 516 21.77 23.53 -2.71
CA SER A 516 22.76 24.06 -3.64
C SER A 516 23.28 25.42 -3.21
N ALA A 517 22.40 26.30 -2.71
CA ALA A 517 22.78 27.64 -2.30
C ALA A 517 23.52 27.64 -0.96
N PHE A 518 22.97 26.99 0.07
CA PHE A 518 23.44 27.07 1.47
C PHE A 518 24.58 26.07 1.79
N LEU A 519 24.67 24.92 1.11
CA LEU A 519 25.64 23.84 1.40
C LEU A 519 26.62 23.60 0.24
N ASP A 520 27.18 24.68 -0.32
CA ASP A 520 28.27 24.64 -1.31
C ASP A 520 27.99 23.76 -2.54
N ASN A 521 26.85 23.99 -3.21
CA ASN A 521 26.40 23.26 -4.40
C ASN A 521 26.13 21.77 -4.16
N MET A 522 25.64 21.39 -2.97
CA MET A 522 25.13 20.04 -2.73
C MET A 522 24.03 19.70 -3.74
N ARG A 523 24.17 18.56 -4.43
CA ARG A 523 23.21 18.07 -5.42
C ARG A 523 22.69 16.70 -5.05
N ARG A 524 21.42 16.45 -5.40
CA ARG A 524 20.81 15.14 -5.27
C ARG A 524 21.27 14.23 -6.41
N ASP A 525 21.67 13.01 -6.07
CA ASP A 525 21.92 11.94 -7.05
C ASP A 525 20.57 11.33 -7.50
N PRO A 526 20.35 11.06 -8.80
CA PRO A 526 19.12 10.43 -9.31
C PRO A 526 18.70 9.14 -8.59
N SER A 527 19.65 8.40 -8.01
CA SER A 527 19.41 7.16 -7.27
C SER A 527 19.02 7.35 -5.79
N THR A 528 19.20 8.56 -5.24
CA THR A 528 18.95 8.84 -3.81
C THR A 528 17.51 9.26 -3.59
N ASP A 529 16.83 8.65 -2.63
CA ASP A 529 15.47 9.03 -2.22
C ASP A 529 15.41 10.46 -1.64
N MET A 530 14.28 11.14 -1.79
CA MET A 530 14.13 12.53 -1.35
C MET A 530 14.26 12.71 0.17
N VAL A 531 13.77 11.75 0.96
CA VAL A 531 13.91 11.75 2.43
C VAL A 531 15.37 11.53 2.83
N GLN A 532 16.08 10.64 2.12
CA GLN A 532 17.51 10.43 2.35
C GLN A 532 18.34 11.67 1.99
N PHE A 533 17.95 12.38 0.93
CA PHE A 533 18.57 13.66 0.60
C PHE A 533 18.30 14.72 1.67
N ALA A 534 17.06 14.84 2.16
CA ALA A 534 16.72 15.75 3.26
C ALA A 534 17.53 15.47 4.53
N GLN A 535 17.81 14.20 4.85
CA GLN A 535 18.70 13.86 5.95
C GLN A 535 20.14 14.37 5.71
N ARG A 536 20.69 14.21 4.50
CA ARG A 536 22.01 14.77 4.18
C ARG A 536 22.05 16.29 4.27
N VAL A 537 20.95 16.97 3.94
CA VAL A 537 20.83 18.42 4.09
C VAL A 537 20.85 18.80 5.58
N LEU A 538 20.12 18.08 6.45
CA LEU A 538 20.19 18.28 7.90
C LEU A 538 21.61 18.08 8.44
N ASP A 539 22.29 17.01 8.02
CA ASP A 539 23.67 16.74 8.44
C ASP A 539 24.62 17.88 8.01
N GLY A 540 24.41 18.45 6.81
CA GLY A 540 25.17 19.61 6.33
C GLY A 540 24.85 20.90 7.07
N ILE A 541 23.59 21.12 7.44
CA ILE A 541 23.18 22.24 8.31
C ILE A 541 23.85 22.10 9.69
N ASP A 542 23.87 20.91 10.26
CA ASP A 542 24.50 20.64 11.57
C ASP A 542 26.02 20.87 11.53
N ASP A 543 26.71 20.43 10.48
CA ASP A 543 28.14 20.73 10.28
C ASP A 543 28.40 22.24 10.18
N ARG A 544 27.54 22.99 9.47
CA ARG A 544 27.65 24.45 9.37
C ARG A 544 27.34 25.14 10.69
N LEU A 545 26.33 24.69 11.42
CA LEU A 545 25.98 25.16 12.76
C LEU A 545 27.18 25.00 13.72
N ASN A 546 27.78 23.81 13.75
CA ASN A 546 28.96 23.53 14.57
C ASN A 546 30.14 24.47 14.23
N LYS A 547 30.34 24.80 12.95
CA LYS A 547 31.37 25.79 12.53
C LYS A 547 31.05 27.19 13.04
N LEU A 548 29.80 27.63 13.01
CA LEU A 548 29.38 28.95 13.52
C LEU A 548 29.53 29.06 15.03
N GLU A 549 29.10 28.05 15.78
CA GLU A 549 29.27 27.99 17.24
C GLU A 549 30.76 27.98 17.64
N THR A 550 31.59 27.25 16.88
CA THR A 550 33.05 27.24 17.08
C THR A 550 33.66 28.61 16.81
N LEU A 551 33.25 29.29 15.73
CA LEU A 551 33.71 30.64 15.40
C LEU A 551 33.33 31.63 16.51
N GLN A 552 32.09 31.59 16.98
CA GLN A 552 31.61 32.45 18.07
C GLN A 552 32.42 32.25 19.35
N THR A 553 32.73 30.99 19.69
CA THR A 553 33.52 30.65 20.88
C THR A 553 34.98 31.10 20.74
N THR A 554 35.58 30.86 19.58
CA THR A 554 37.00 31.18 19.29
C THR A 554 37.25 32.68 19.29
N HIS A 555 36.31 33.47 18.78
CA HIS A 555 36.44 34.91 18.58
C HIS A 555 35.60 35.76 19.55
N ARG A 556 35.31 35.23 20.74
CA ARG A 556 34.49 35.88 21.78
C ARG A 556 34.95 37.29 22.18
N GLU A 557 36.24 37.58 22.02
CA GLU A 557 36.81 38.92 22.25
C GLU A 557 36.33 40.01 21.27
N TYR A 558 35.65 39.61 20.18
CA TYR A 558 35.02 40.46 19.18
C TYR A 558 33.49 40.34 19.21
N ALA A 559 32.91 40.38 20.42
CA ALA A 559 31.48 40.19 20.67
C ALA A 559 30.54 41.02 19.75
N ALA A 560 30.92 42.25 19.41
CA ALA A 560 30.11 43.10 18.52
C ALA A 560 29.89 42.50 17.11
N ILE A 561 30.82 41.65 16.65
CA ILE A 561 30.72 40.95 15.35
C ILE A 561 30.07 39.58 15.55
N VAL A 562 30.58 38.77 16.49
CA VAL A 562 30.14 37.37 16.63
C VAL A 562 28.75 37.20 17.25
N ASN A 563 28.25 38.19 18.01
CA ASN A 563 26.88 38.14 18.55
C ASN A 563 25.82 38.34 17.46
N GLN A 564 26.18 38.87 16.28
CA GLN A 564 25.25 38.91 15.15
C GLN A 564 24.90 37.51 14.62
N LEU A 565 25.69 36.48 14.99
CA LEU A 565 25.39 35.09 14.66
C LEU A 565 24.38 34.45 15.63
N ASP A 566 23.98 35.11 16.73
CA ASP A 566 23.09 34.51 17.74
C ASP A 566 21.73 34.09 17.15
N GLU A 567 21.12 34.97 16.35
CA GLU A 567 19.83 34.71 15.70
C GLU A 567 19.95 33.63 14.60
N PRO A 568 20.90 33.70 13.65
CA PRO A 568 21.11 32.63 12.68
C PRO A 568 21.45 31.27 13.31
N ILE A 569 22.24 31.24 14.38
CA ILE A 569 22.54 30.00 15.12
C ILE A 569 21.26 29.44 15.75
N ALA A 570 20.40 30.28 16.33
CA ALA A 570 19.13 29.84 16.89
C ALA A 570 18.19 29.27 15.81
N THR A 571 18.07 29.94 14.66
CA THR A 571 17.29 29.50 13.50
C THR A 571 17.80 28.16 12.98
N LEU A 572 19.10 28.03 12.72
CA LEU A 572 19.71 26.78 12.24
C LEU A 572 19.63 25.64 13.27
N SER A 573 19.76 25.94 14.56
CA SER A 573 19.61 24.94 15.64
C SER A 573 18.19 24.41 15.74
N TYR A 574 17.18 25.25 15.48
CA TYR A 574 15.79 24.81 15.38
C TYR A 574 15.61 23.86 14.19
N VAL A 575 16.09 24.25 13.00
CA VAL A 575 15.97 23.45 11.78
C VAL A 575 16.70 22.10 11.92
N ALA A 576 17.91 22.09 12.46
CA ALA A 576 18.72 20.88 12.66
C ALA A 576 18.06 19.83 13.57
N ARG A 577 17.17 20.26 14.48
CA ARG A 577 16.44 19.37 15.40
C ARG A 577 15.18 18.76 14.81
N GLN A 578 14.75 19.21 13.63
CA GLN A 578 13.54 18.70 12.98
C GLN A 578 13.80 17.36 12.28
N PRO A 579 12.78 16.50 12.12
CA PRO A 579 12.93 15.28 11.34
C PRO A 579 13.11 15.59 9.85
N ALA A 580 13.84 14.73 9.12
CA ALA A 580 14.07 14.89 7.67
C ALA A 580 12.78 15.04 6.84
N THR A 581 11.66 14.47 7.31
CA THR A 581 10.36 14.62 6.66
C THR A 581 9.74 16.01 6.80
N TRP A 582 10.10 16.77 7.85
CA TRP A 582 9.65 18.15 8.03
C TRP A 582 10.32 19.11 7.05
N LEU A 583 11.59 18.85 6.68
CA LEU A 583 12.30 19.63 5.65
C LEU A 583 11.56 19.65 4.29
N LEU A 584 10.78 18.61 4.01
CA LEU A 584 10.08 18.43 2.74
C LEU A 584 8.76 19.19 2.65
N GLU A 585 8.21 19.67 3.76
CA GLU A 585 6.92 20.36 3.76
C GLU A 585 7.03 21.64 4.59
N GLY A 586 7.35 21.54 5.89
CA GLY A 586 7.39 22.70 6.80
C GLY A 586 8.55 23.68 6.59
N PHE A 587 9.69 23.22 6.06
CA PHE A 587 10.84 24.10 5.77
C PHE A 587 10.73 24.79 4.39
N THR A 588 10.14 24.09 3.42
CA THR A 588 10.01 24.59 2.04
C THR A 588 8.68 25.30 1.77
N ASP A 589 7.84 25.43 2.80
CA ASP A 589 6.65 26.27 2.79
C ASP A 589 7.02 27.75 2.88
N THR A 590 6.33 28.57 2.11
CA THR A 590 6.57 30.03 2.02
C THR A 590 6.02 30.78 3.23
N ASP A 591 5.06 30.21 3.93
CA ASP A 591 4.45 30.83 5.13
C ASP A 591 5.15 30.42 6.44
N SER A 592 6.30 29.73 6.35
CA SER A 592 7.03 29.22 7.51
C SER A 592 7.98 30.28 8.10
N ASP A 593 7.82 30.57 9.39
CA ASP A 593 8.71 31.48 10.15
C ASP A 593 10.18 30.99 10.16
N TYR A 594 10.41 29.69 9.94
CA TYR A 594 11.74 29.05 9.84
C TYR A 594 11.99 28.48 8.44
N GLY A 595 11.40 29.11 7.42
CA GLY A 595 11.45 28.65 6.03
C GLY A 595 12.82 28.83 5.38
N TYR A 596 13.02 28.13 4.25
CA TYR A 596 14.27 28.14 3.50
C TYR A 596 14.69 29.53 2.99
N GLU A 597 13.73 30.41 2.66
CA GLU A 597 14.01 31.79 2.22
C GLU A 597 14.64 32.62 3.34
N ALA A 598 14.05 32.59 4.54
CA ALA A 598 14.60 33.30 5.70
C ALA A 598 16.02 32.83 6.05
N VAL A 599 16.28 31.52 5.99
CA VAL A 599 17.62 30.97 6.23
C VAL A 599 18.62 31.38 5.14
N LEU A 600 18.20 31.47 3.88
CA LEU A 600 19.05 31.95 2.80
C LEU A 600 19.35 33.45 2.93
N ASP A 601 18.36 34.25 3.29
CA ASP A 601 18.53 35.69 3.53
C ASP A 601 19.53 35.92 4.70
N GLU A 602 19.37 35.20 5.81
CA GLU A 602 20.34 35.24 6.92
C GLU A 602 21.74 34.76 6.50
N ASP A 603 21.82 33.78 5.60
CA ASP A 603 23.10 33.28 5.08
C ASP A 603 23.84 34.33 4.25
N GLU A 604 23.13 35.01 3.36
CA GLU A 604 23.69 36.04 2.49
C GLU A 604 24.01 37.34 3.24
N ASP A 605 23.13 37.79 4.13
CA ASP A 605 23.27 39.08 4.80
C ASP A 605 24.22 39.03 6.01
N VAL A 606 24.27 37.91 6.73
CA VAL A 606 24.96 37.81 8.02
C VAL A 606 26.02 36.73 8.04
N ILE A 607 25.67 35.47 7.76
CA ILE A 607 26.59 34.33 7.98
C ILE A 607 27.81 34.41 7.05
N ARG A 608 27.61 34.50 5.73
CA ARG A 608 28.73 34.52 4.77
C ARG A 608 29.65 35.72 4.95
N PRO A 609 29.15 36.97 5.06
CA PRO A 609 30.04 38.12 5.25
C PRO A 609 30.92 38.00 6.49
N ILE A 610 30.39 37.46 7.60
CA ILE A 610 31.15 37.23 8.83
C ILE A 610 32.18 36.12 8.63
N LEU A 611 31.81 34.99 8.02
CA LEU A 611 32.73 33.90 7.70
C LEU A 611 33.86 34.36 6.78
N GLU A 612 33.56 35.11 5.73
CA GLU A 612 34.53 35.67 4.79
C GLU A 612 35.49 36.65 5.47
N PHE A 613 35.00 37.43 6.44
CA PHE A 613 35.83 38.35 7.20
C PHE A 613 36.84 37.62 8.07
N PHE A 614 36.39 36.69 8.92
CA PHE A 614 37.24 35.93 9.83
C PHE A 614 38.22 35.00 9.11
N ASN A 615 37.79 34.37 8.01
CA ASN A 615 38.65 33.50 7.19
C ASN A 615 39.47 34.29 6.16
N GLY A 616 39.19 35.57 5.96
CA GLY A 616 39.81 36.41 4.95
C GLY A 616 40.97 37.25 5.45
N LYS A 617 41.56 38.03 4.53
CA LYS A 617 42.68 38.95 4.82
C LYS A 617 42.26 40.19 5.63
N GLN A 618 40.96 40.42 5.78
CA GLN A 618 40.42 41.59 6.47
C GLN A 618 40.54 41.47 7.99
N PHE A 619 40.32 40.27 8.55
CA PHE A 619 40.40 40.07 10.00
C PHE A 619 41.82 40.30 10.56
N PRO A 620 42.92 39.74 10.02
CA PRO A 620 44.27 40.07 10.49
C PRO A 620 44.58 41.57 10.43
N MET A 621 44.13 42.24 9.36
CA MET A 621 44.32 43.68 9.18
C MET A 621 43.55 44.52 10.22
N TYR A 622 42.34 44.09 10.58
CA TYR A 622 41.55 44.68 11.66
C TYR A 622 42.24 44.49 13.03
N VAL A 623 42.71 43.27 13.31
CA VAL A 623 43.44 42.94 14.56
C VAL A 623 44.73 43.76 14.69
N ASP A 624 45.51 43.86 13.62
CA ASP A 624 46.76 44.63 13.61
C ASP A 624 46.50 46.13 13.80
N SER A 625 45.43 46.66 13.19
CA SER A 625 45.00 48.06 13.37
C SER A 625 44.60 48.34 14.82
N ARG A 626 43.81 47.44 15.43
CA ARG A 626 43.41 47.51 16.84
C ARG A 626 44.63 47.44 17.77
N ARG A 627 45.55 46.50 17.51
CA ARG A 627 46.78 46.32 18.30
C ARG A 627 47.66 47.57 18.23
N TRP A 628 47.87 48.13 17.04
CA TRP A 628 48.71 49.32 16.86
C TRP A 628 48.18 50.53 17.65
N LEU A 629 46.87 50.78 17.63
CA LEU A 629 46.24 51.85 18.42
C LEU A 629 46.41 51.64 19.92
N GLN A 630 46.28 50.40 20.40
CA GLN A 630 46.45 50.08 21.82
C GLN A 630 47.89 50.28 22.27
N THR A 631 48.87 49.78 21.51
CA THR A 631 50.30 49.90 21.83
C THR A 631 50.78 51.35 21.78
N ASN A 632 50.27 52.16 20.87
CA ASN A 632 50.70 53.56 20.70
C ASN A 632 49.82 54.57 21.45
N ARG A 633 48.93 54.14 22.35
CA ARG A 633 47.99 55.04 23.06
C ARG A 633 48.67 56.22 23.74
N GLN A 634 49.84 56.01 24.34
CA GLN A 634 50.60 57.06 25.03
C GLN A 634 51.20 58.06 24.03
N ASN A 635 51.85 57.57 22.98
CA ASN A 635 52.37 58.40 21.88
C ASN A 635 51.26 59.23 21.24
N ILE A 636 50.13 58.60 20.92
CA ILE A 636 48.95 59.28 20.37
C ILE A 636 48.48 60.38 21.33
N GLY A 637 48.41 60.14 22.64
CA GLY A 637 48.02 61.19 23.59
C GLY A 637 48.88 62.45 23.56
N VAL A 638 50.15 62.33 23.15
CA VAL A 638 51.14 63.43 23.16
C VAL A 638 51.31 64.10 21.78
N CYS A 639 51.10 63.37 20.68
CA CYS A 639 51.32 63.88 19.31
C CYS A 639 50.22 64.78 18.76
N MET A 640 48.99 64.72 19.28
CA MET A 640 47.81 65.03 18.45
C MET A 640 47.40 66.50 18.49
N ASP A 641 47.36 67.11 17.32
CA ASP A 641 46.54 68.27 17.01
C ASP A 641 45.06 67.88 16.86
N ASP A 642 44.18 68.85 16.61
CA ASP A 642 42.75 68.59 16.54
C ASP A 642 42.34 67.71 15.34
N ALA A 643 43.13 67.71 14.24
CA ALA A 643 42.90 66.85 13.08
C ALA A 643 43.23 65.38 13.39
N ALA A 644 44.33 65.13 14.09
CA ALA A 644 44.75 63.79 14.45
C ALA A 644 43.85 63.18 15.54
N LYS A 645 43.31 63.98 16.48
CA LYS A 645 42.24 63.55 17.41
C LYS A 645 40.97 63.13 16.69
N GLN A 646 40.60 63.82 15.60
CA GLN A 646 39.44 63.46 14.79
C GLN A 646 39.64 62.10 14.10
N LEU A 647 40.82 61.86 13.50
CA LEU A 647 41.19 60.57 12.92
C LEU A 647 41.16 59.44 13.96
N GLN A 648 41.69 59.68 15.16
CA GLN A 648 41.62 58.70 16.26
C GLN A 648 40.16 58.36 16.64
N THR A 649 39.31 59.37 16.74
CA THR A 649 37.89 59.18 17.07
C THR A 649 37.17 58.37 15.97
N GLN A 650 37.47 58.64 14.71
CA GLN A 650 36.94 57.88 13.57
C GLN A 650 37.44 56.43 13.59
N ALA A 651 38.72 56.19 13.89
CA ALA A 651 39.28 54.85 14.02
C ALA A 651 38.60 54.05 15.14
N HIS A 652 38.38 54.66 16.31
CA HIS A 652 37.64 54.01 17.40
C HIS A 652 36.19 53.71 17.01
N THR A 653 35.51 54.64 16.33
CA THR A 653 34.14 54.42 15.85
C THR A 653 34.05 53.24 14.87
N LEU A 654 35.04 53.09 13.98
CA LEU A 654 35.12 51.96 13.07
C LEU A 654 35.50 50.65 13.78
N LEU A 655 36.37 50.69 14.78
CA LEU A 655 36.73 49.50 15.58
C LEU A 655 35.55 48.98 16.40
N ASP A 656 34.74 49.88 16.96
CA ASP A 656 33.56 49.53 17.77
C ASP A 656 32.32 49.24 16.91
N SER A 657 32.41 49.44 15.58
CA SER A 657 31.29 49.20 14.66
C SER A 657 31.02 47.69 14.51
N PRO A 658 29.79 47.21 14.77
CA PRO A 658 29.41 45.80 14.56
C PRO A 658 29.56 45.38 13.08
N ASP A 659 29.35 46.30 12.15
CA ASP A 659 29.42 46.05 10.70
C ASP A 659 30.81 46.29 10.08
N ILE A 660 31.91 46.22 10.84
CA ILE A 660 33.26 46.53 10.32
C ILE A 660 33.69 45.62 9.15
N TYR A 661 33.13 44.40 9.11
CA TYR A 661 33.33 43.42 8.05
C TYR A 661 32.66 43.80 6.73
N ARG A 662 31.71 44.75 6.73
CA ARG A 662 30.95 45.12 5.52
C ARG A 662 31.63 46.21 4.70
N GLY A 663 31.57 46.04 3.38
CA GLY A 663 32.00 47.05 2.40
C GLY A 663 33.48 47.42 2.51
N SER A 664 33.79 48.72 2.45
CA SER A 664 35.16 49.23 2.50
C SER A 664 35.63 49.65 3.90
N LYS A 665 34.84 49.39 4.95
CA LYS A 665 35.10 49.90 6.32
C LYS A 665 36.43 49.41 6.90
N THR A 666 36.78 48.13 6.74
CA THR A 666 38.10 47.62 7.16
C THR A 666 39.25 48.32 6.41
N LYS A 667 39.08 48.61 5.11
CA LYS A 667 40.08 49.36 4.32
C LYS A 667 40.21 50.80 4.79
N GLN A 668 39.09 51.47 5.06
CA GLN A 668 39.06 52.82 5.61
C GLN A 668 39.76 52.88 6.97
N LEU A 669 39.49 51.91 7.86
CA LEU A 669 40.17 51.80 9.15
C LEU A 669 41.69 51.74 8.96
N LYS A 670 42.18 50.89 8.07
CA LYS A 670 43.63 50.81 7.81
C LYS A 670 44.20 52.12 7.30
N THR A 671 43.54 52.80 6.36
CA THR A 671 44.00 54.10 5.87
C THR A 671 44.14 55.10 7.01
N ILE A 672 43.13 55.18 7.89
CA ILE A 672 43.18 56.06 9.06
C ILE A 672 44.33 55.68 10.01
N ILE A 673 44.58 54.38 10.22
CA ILE A 673 45.70 53.91 11.03
C ILE A 673 47.05 54.23 10.41
N ASP A 674 47.20 54.05 9.10
CA ASP A 674 48.44 54.35 8.38
C ASP A 674 48.74 55.86 8.43
N ASP A 675 47.71 56.71 8.33
CA ASP A 675 47.84 58.17 8.50
C ASP A 675 48.24 58.55 9.93
N LEU A 676 47.59 57.96 10.94
CA LEU A 676 47.97 58.16 12.35
C LEU A 676 49.38 57.68 12.64
N ARG A 677 49.80 56.57 12.02
CA ARG A 677 51.16 56.04 12.14
C ARG A 677 52.18 57.00 11.58
N HIS A 678 51.93 57.55 10.40
CA HIS A 678 52.80 58.56 9.81
C HIS A 678 52.97 59.79 10.72
N ILE A 679 51.88 60.26 11.35
CA ILE A 679 51.92 61.40 12.29
C ILE A 679 52.76 61.05 13.53
N VAL A 680 52.55 59.88 14.13
CA VAL A 680 53.28 59.44 15.33
C VAL A 680 54.76 59.23 15.01
N ASP A 681 55.09 58.55 13.92
CA ASP A 681 56.47 58.27 13.52
C ASP A 681 57.24 59.56 13.21
N ALA A 682 56.58 60.53 12.57
CA ALA A 682 57.17 61.85 12.33
C ALA A 682 57.48 62.59 13.64
N GLN A 683 56.57 62.57 14.61
CA GLN A 683 56.79 63.21 15.90
C GLN A 683 57.87 62.49 16.73
N VAL A 684 57.90 61.16 16.74
CA VAL A 684 58.99 60.38 17.36
C VAL A 684 60.32 60.77 16.73
N GLY A 685 60.39 60.85 15.40
CA GLY A 685 61.58 61.29 14.67
C GLY A 685 62.07 62.68 15.11
N ASN A 686 61.16 63.66 15.16
CA ASN A 686 61.48 65.02 15.60
C ASN A 686 62.02 65.07 17.04
N GLU A 687 61.41 64.31 17.96
CA GLU A 687 61.83 64.27 19.37
C GLU A 687 63.19 63.57 19.53
N ARG A 688 63.46 62.50 18.76
CA ARG A 688 64.77 61.86 18.72
C ARG A 688 65.84 62.82 18.20
N GLU A 689 65.56 63.50 17.09
CA GLU A 689 66.50 64.46 16.49
C GLU A 689 66.80 65.61 17.46
N ALA A 690 65.78 66.16 18.11
CA ALA A 690 65.96 67.20 19.12
C ALA A 690 66.77 66.72 20.34
N ALA A 691 66.51 65.50 20.83
CA ALA A 691 67.25 64.93 21.96
C ALA A 691 68.70 64.61 21.59
N LEU A 692 68.95 64.05 20.40
CA LEU A 692 70.30 63.77 19.90
C LEU A 692 71.09 65.06 19.65
N HIS A 693 70.45 66.10 19.10
CA HIS A 693 71.09 67.41 18.93
C HIS A 693 71.46 68.04 20.28
N GLU A 694 70.61 67.91 21.30
CA GLU A 694 70.94 68.39 22.65
C GLU A 694 72.06 67.55 23.29
N LEU A 695 72.05 66.24 23.11
CA LEU A 695 73.13 65.36 23.55
C LEU A 695 74.46 65.71 22.87
N ASP A 696 74.45 66.00 21.56
CA ASP A 696 75.62 66.44 20.80
C ASP A 696 76.17 67.77 21.33
N ALA A 697 75.28 68.72 21.65
CA ALA A 697 75.66 69.99 22.27
C ALA A 697 76.31 69.77 23.65
N ILE A 698 75.69 68.95 24.51
CA ILE A 698 76.23 68.61 25.84
C ILE A 698 77.59 67.93 25.72
N THR A 699 77.74 66.99 24.78
CA THR A 699 78.99 66.27 24.54
C THR A 699 80.10 67.23 24.10
N GLY A 700 79.81 68.12 23.15
CA GLY A 700 80.76 69.13 22.69
C GLY A 700 81.19 70.08 23.82
N GLU A 701 80.22 70.61 24.58
CA GLU A 701 80.51 71.49 25.73
C GLU A 701 81.31 70.78 26.83
N LEU A 702 81.04 69.49 27.08
CA LEU A 702 81.79 68.69 28.04
C LEU A 702 83.24 68.49 27.55
N HIS A 703 83.45 68.13 26.29
CA HIS A 703 84.79 67.97 25.70
C HIS A 703 85.61 69.27 25.67
N ASP A 704 84.94 70.40 25.48
CA ASP A 704 85.59 71.73 25.51
C ASP A 704 85.88 72.23 26.93
N SER A 705 85.30 71.62 27.95
CA SER A 705 85.46 72.02 29.34
C SER A 705 86.87 71.77 29.88
N ALA A 706 87.28 72.60 30.84
CA ALA A 706 88.55 72.40 31.55
C ALA A 706 88.52 71.11 32.38
N GLN A 707 87.35 70.75 32.92
CA GLN A 707 87.12 69.56 33.72
C GLN A 707 87.42 68.29 32.92
N TYR A 708 86.95 68.18 31.67
CA TYR A 708 87.25 67.03 30.81
C TYR A 708 88.73 66.99 30.42
N ARG A 709 89.33 68.10 29.94
CA ARG A 709 90.75 68.14 29.52
C ARG A 709 91.72 67.76 30.64
N ASN A 710 91.38 68.15 31.86
CA ASN A 710 92.17 67.90 33.04
C ASN A 710 91.84 66.56 33.73
N ALA A 711 90.88 65.76 33.28
CA ALA A 711 90.52 64.47 33.90
C ALA A 711 91.35 63.28 33.36
N THR A 712 91.49 62.18 34.14
CA THR A 712 92.18 60.94 33.72
C THR A 712 91.55 60.29 32.49
N GLU A 713 92.33 59.52 31.72
CA GLU A 713 91.83 58.82 30.52
C GLU A 713 90.67 57.86 30.84
N ASP A 714 90.73 57.15 31.96
CA ASP A 714 89.64 56.27 32.42
C ASP A 714 88.34 57.04 32.73
N ALA A 715 88.45 58.23 33.33
CA ALA A 715 87.29 59.07 33.64
C ALA A 715 86.68 59.70 32.38
N GLN A 716 87.52 60.09 31.42
CA GLN A 716 87.09 60.54 30.09
C GLN A 716 86.33 59.44 29.34
N HIS A 717 86.90 58.22 29.28
CA HIS A 717 86.26 57.07 28.63
C HIS A 717 84.92 56.70 29.30
N THR A 718 84.85 56.74 30.64
CA THR A 718 83.60 56.46 31.36
C THR A 718 82.52 57.50 31.04
N ALA A 719 82.87 58.79 30.98
CA ALA A 719 81.93 59.84 30.61
C ALA A 719 81.44 59.69 29.16
N ASP A 720 82.35 59.37 28.24
CA ASP A 720 82.01 59.14 26.84
C ASP A 720 81.15 57.89 26.66
N ASP A 721 81.43 56.79 27.36
CA ASP A 721 80.60 55.57 27.33
C ASP A 721 79.17 55.85 27.80
N MET A 722 79.00 56.65 28.86
CA MET A 722 77.67 57.06 29.33
C MET A 722 76.93 57.88 28.27
N LEU A 723 77.60 58.82 27.60
CA LEU A 723 77.01 59.62 26.53
C LEU A 723 76.67 58.77 25.29
N HIS A 724 77.51 57.81 24.92
CA HIS A 724 77.23 56.86 23.85
C HIS A 724 76.02 55.97 24.18
N GLY A 725 75.91 55.50 25.43
CA GLY A 725 74.75 54.73 25.90
C GLY A 725 73.44 55.52 25.79
N GLU A 726 73.44 56.82 26.14
CA GLU A 726 72.27 57.68 25.92
C GLU A 726 71.99 57.90 24.43
N ARG A 727 73.02 58.03 23.58
CA ARG A 727 72.85 58.16 22.12
C ARG A 727 72.14 56.95 21.52
N ASP A 728 72.59 55.75 21.86
CA ASP A 728 72.01 54.49 21.38
C ASP A 728 70.56 54.32 21.86
N TRP A 729 70.28 54.75 23.10
CA TRP A 729 68.93 54.75 23.63
C TRP A 729 68.02 55.73 22.86
N PHE A 730 68.42 56.99 22.70
CA PHE A 730 67.63 57.98 21.95
C PHE A 730 67.42 57.57 20.48
N ALA A 731 68.43 56.99 19.83
CA ALA A 731 68.31 56.52 18.45
C ALA A 731 67.25 55.43 18.26
N SER A 732 67.01 54.60 19.28
CA SER A 732 66.08 53.47 19.23
C SER A 732 64.74 53.71 19.96
N ALA A 733 64.64 54.73 20.81
CA ALA A 733 63.48 55.00 21.66
C ALA A 733 62.21 55.35 20.86
N SER A 734 61.12 54.59 21.01
CA SER A 734 59.86 54.83 20.27
C SER A 734 58.77 55.52 21.09
N ASP A 735 58.99 55.73 22.39
CA ASP A 735 58.05 56.40 23.29
C ASP A 735 58.42 57.89 23.46
N ILE A 736 57.52 58.78 23.06
CA ILE A 736 57.73 60.23 23.11
C ILE A 736 57.81 60.73 24.55
N GLY A 737 56.98 60.17 25.45
CA GLY A 737 57.01 60.54 26.86
C GLY A 737 58.36 60.20 27.49
N GLY A 738 58.85 59.00 27.25
CA GLY A 738 60.17 58.53 27.64
C GLY A 738 61.29 59.40 27.08
N ILE A 739 61.27 59.74 25.78
CA ILE A 739 62.29 60.61 25.17
C ILE A 739 62.35 61.97 25.88
N ARG A 740 61.20 62.62 26.07
CA ARG A 740 61.14 63.94 26.75
C ARG A 740 61.63 63.87 28.20
N MET A 741 61.20 62.87 28.96
CA MET A 741 61.62 62.69 30.34
C MET A 741 63.12 62.39 30.44
N ARG A 742 63.66 61.55 29.54
CA ARG A 742 65.09 61.21 29.51
C ARG A 742 65.94 62.40 29.11
N ARG A 743 65.44 63.23 28.18
CA ARG A 743 66.05 64.50 27.78
C ARG A 743 66.11 65.49 28.96
N GLU A 744 65.04 65.64 29.72
CA GLU A 744 65.05 66.47 30.94
C GLU A 744 66.03 65.94 32.01
N PHE A 745 66.09 64.62 32.20
CA PHE A 745 67.06 63.99 33.09
C PHE A 745 68.50 64.23 32.63
N MET A 746 68.74 64.11 31.33
CA MET A 746 70.05 64.35 30.71
C MET A 746 70.52 65.78 31.01
N ALA A 747 69.68 66.77 30.75
CA ALA A 747 70.01 68.18 30.97
C ALA A 747 70.22 68.54 32.45
N ASN A 748 69.36 68.05 33.33
CA ASN A 748 69.31 68.53 34.74
C ASN A 748 70.11 67.67 35.72
N GLN A 749 70.40 66.41 35.40
CA GLN A 749 71.07 65.48 36.30
C GLN A 749 72.33 64.88 35.67
N LEU A 750 72.23 64.28 34.48
CA LEU A 750 73.39 63.61 33.87
C LEU A 750 74.50 64.61 33.55
N ARG A 751 74.18 65.69 32.84
CA ARG A 751 75.14 66.74 32.46
C ARG A 751 75.95 67.25 33.67
N PRO A 752 75.35 67.81 34.74
CA PRO A 752 76.14 68.30 35.88
C PRO A 752 76.90 67.19 36.62
N ASN A 753 76.38 65.96 36.67
CA ASN A 753 77.09 64.83 37.27
C ASN A 753 78.35 64.46 36.49
N LEU A 754 78.31 64.46 35.15
CA LEU A 754 79.49 64.21 34.31
C LEU A 754 80.58 65.25 34.58
N TYR A 755 80.22 66.54 34.66
CA TYR A 755 81.18 67.59 35.02
C TYR A 755 81.77 67.39 36.42
N ASN A 756 80.95 66.99 37.40
CA ASN A 756 81.43 66.69 38.75
C ASN A 756 82.38 65.49 38.77
N ASP A 757 82.00 64.37 38.16
CA ASP A 757 82.79 63.14 38.19
C ASP A 757 84.15 63.35 37.52
N LEU A 758 84.22 64.06 36.39
CA LEU A 758 85.48 64.44 35.75
C LEU A 758 86.35 65.32 36.66
N ALA A 759 85.76 66.29 37.36
CA ALA A 759 86.47 67.16 38.30
C ALA A 759 87.08 66.39 39.50
N HIS A 760 86.45 65.29 39.93
CA HIS A 760 86.97 64.44 41.02
C HIS A 760 88.15 63.55 40.60
N HIS A 761 88.46 63.44 39.30
CA HIS A 761 89.52 62.59 38.76
C HIS A 761 90.58 63.37 37.93
N PRO A 762 91.30 64.36 38.49
CA PRO A 762 92.25 65.16 37.72
C PRO A 762 93.54 64.40 37.34
N LYS A 763 94.04 64.61 36.12
CA LYS A 763 95.39 64.30 35.64
C LYS A 763 96.40 65.07 36.49
N ALA A 764 97.34 64.36 37.12
CA ALA A 764 98.44 64.99 37.83
C ALA A 764 99.32 65.79 36.85
N SER A 765 99.49 67.10 37.07
CA SER A 765 100.44 67.91 36.28
C SER A 765 101.89 67.56 36.64
N ALA A 766 102.65 67.03 35.67
CA ALA A 766 104.11 67.19 35.60
C ALA A 766 104.40 68.65 35.13
N THR A 767 105.38 69.42 35.60
CA THR A 767 106.73 69.09 36.07
C THR A 767 107.34 70.33 36.76
N GLU A 768 108.23 70.17 37.73
CA GLU A 768 109.64 70.58 37.57
C GLU A 768 110.56 69.93 38.63
N HIS A 769 111.77 69.60 38.17
CA HIS A 769 112.81 68.75 38.76
C HIS A 769 113.35 69.20 40.13
N GLN A 770 113.90 68.25 40.91
CA GLN A 770 115.25 68.40 41.50
C GLN A 770 115.80 67.08 42.09
N GLU A 771 116.94 66.65 41.56
CA GLU A 771 117.98 65.85 42.25
C GLU A 771 119.36 66.39 41.79
N PRO A 772 120.48 66.17 42.51
CA PRO A 772 120.67 65.84 43.93
C PRO A 772 121.76 66.72 44.62
N HIS A 773 121.79 66.85 45.96
CA HIS A 773 123.06 67.00 46.69
C HIS A 773 122.98 66.72 48.21
N VAL A 774 124.13 66.23 48.70
CA VAL A 774 124.40 65.48 49.94
C VAL A 774 124.99 66.37 51.07
N ASP A 775 124.65 66.01 52.31
CA ASP A 775 125.30 66.18 53.64
C ASP A 775 125.55 67.52 54.38
N SER A 776 125.19 67.44 55.68
CA SER A 776 125.81 67.98 56.91
C SER A 776 125.54 69.42 57.43
N ALA A 777 124.64 69.43 58.43
CA ALA A 777 124.76 69.96 59.81
C ALA A 777 124.76 71.48 60.17
N THR A 778 123.78 71.78 61.05
CA THR A 778 123.67 72.74 62.18
C THR A 778 123.17 74.19 61.95
N THR A 779 121.86 74.34 62.22
CA THR A 779 121.02 75.42 62.84
C THR A 779 121.58 76.82 63.19
N PRO A 780 120.73 77.86 63.42
CA PRO A 780 119.25 77.89 63.33
C PRO A 780 118.61 79.17 62.70
N ALA A 781 117.57 79.00 61.89
CA ALA A 781 116.31 79.81 61.83
C ALA A 781 115.56 79.51 60.51
N HIS A 782 114.22 79.54 60.57
CA HIS A 782 113.23 79.41 59.46
C HIS A 782 113.05 78.02 58.82
N THR A 783 111.83 77.44 58.89
CA THR A 783 110.70 77.47 57.92
C THR A 783 109.56 76.50 58.45
N PRO A 784 108.45 76.15 57.74
CA PRO A 784 107.04 76.35 58.15
C PRO A 784 106.21 75.04 58.35
N PRO A 785 104.85 75.11 58.45
CA PRO A 785 104.01 74.04 57.88
C PRO A 785 102.85 74.51 56.97
N THR A 786 102.79 73.84 55.81
CA THR A 786 101.67 73.32 54.98
C THR A 786 100.41 74.15 54.61
N PRO A 787 100.08 74.28 53.30
CA PRO A 787 98.81 74.86 52.82
C PRO A 787 97.64 73.86 52.85
N LYS A 788 96.42 74.36 53.10
CA LYS A 788 95.15 73.62 53.02
C LYS A 788 94.81 73.27 51.56
N PRO A 789 94.13 72.12 51.28
CA PRO A 789 93.65 71.80 49.93
C PRO A 789 92.50 72.74 49.52
N VAL A 790 92.52 73.23 48.28
CA VAL A 790 91.41 73.98 47.67
C VAL A 790 90.32 72.96 47.28
N ALA A 791 89.11 73.08 47.83
CA ALA A 791 87.98 72.28 47.41
C ALA A 791 87.54 72.71 45.99
N GLN A 792 87.37 71.75 45.07
CA GLN A 792 86.89 72.04 43.72
C GLN A 792 85.38 72.40 43.77
N PRO A 793 84.92 73.36 42.95
CA PRO A 793 83.51 73.75 42.93
C PRO A 793 82.63 72.61 42.40
N ARG A 794 81.45 72.42 43.00
CA ARG A 794 80.48 71.41 42.59
C ARG A 794 79.57 71.95 41.49
N VAL A 795 79.52 71.30 40.34
CA VAL A 795 78.72 71.70 39.18
C VAL A 795 77.26 71.26 39.37
N ILE A 796 76.30 72.17 39.20
CA ILE A 796 74.86 71.93 39.27
C ILE A 796 74.15 72.57 38.07
N ALA A 797 73.00 72.04 37.65
CA ALA A 797 72.18 72.69 36.63
C ALA A 797 71.42 73.89 37.23
N ILE A 798 71.18 74.94 36.44
CA ILE A 798 70.40 76.12 36.84
C ILE A 798 68.99 75.76 37.35
N GLY A 799 68.39 74.71 36.80
CA GLY A 799 67.10 74.17 37.23
C GLY A 799 67.10 73.60 38.67
N ALA A 800 68.26 73.21 39.20
CA ALA A 800 68.39 72.75 40.59
C ALA A 800 68.34 73.90 41.60
N VAL A 801 68.55 75.15 41.17
CA VAL A 801 68.40 76.33 42.03
C VAL A 801 66.91 76.64 42.16
N ALA A 802 66.38 76.48 43.38
CA ALA A 802 64.97 76.64 43.65
C ALA A 802 64.47 78.03 43.22
N LYS A 803 63.53 78.06 42.27
CA LYS A 803 62.87 79.31 41.84
C LYS A 803 62.26 80.08 43.04
N PRO A 804 62.17 81.41 42.99
CA PRO A 804 61.53 82.20 44.05
C PRO A 804 60.09 81.73 44.30
N LYS A 805 59.69 81.66 45.57
CA LYS A 805 58.32 81.33 45.97
C LYS A 805 57.63 82.63 46.35
N GLY A 806 56.40 82.87 45.87
CA GLY A 806 55.60 84.03 46.26
C GLY A 806 54.70 84.59 45.16
N LEU A 807 55.08 84.46 43.89
CA LEU A 807 54.33 84.95 42.73
C LEU A 807 53.81 83.78 41.89
N THR A 808 52.49 83.69 41.72
CA THR A 808 51.84 82.66 40.89
C THR A 808 51.65 83.09 39.43
N SER A 809 51.77 84.39 39.14
CA SER A 809 51.71 84.96 37.78
C SER A 809 52.39 86.34 37.76
N LEU A 810 53.15 86.65 36.71
CA LEU A 810 53.75 87.97 36.49
C LEU A 810 52.80 88.81 35.62
N LYS A 811 52.28 89.93 36.12
CA LYS A 811 51.29 90.76 35.41
C LYS A 811 51.80 92.18 35.13
N THR A 812 52.80 92.64 35.88
CA THR A 812 53.42 93.95 35.73
C THR A 812 54.94 93.81 35.56
N THR A 813 55.59 94.88 35.08
CA THR A 813 57.06 94.91 35.00
C THR A 813 57.72 94.79 36.37
N ASP A 814 57.11 95.36 37.41
CA ASP A 814 57.62 95.29 38.78
C ASP A 814 57.60 93.85 39.31
N ASP A 815 56.58 93.04 38.95
CA ASP A 815 56.53 91.62 39.31
C ASP A 815 57.71 90.84 38.69
N VAL A 816 58.09 91.18 37.44
CA VAL A 816 59.21 90.56 36.74
C VAL A 816 60.53 90.91 37.43
N ASP A 817 60.74 92.18 37.75
CA ASP A 817 61.96 92.65 38.41
C ASP A 817 62.08 92.05 39.82
N GLU A 818 61.01 91.99 40.60
CA GLU A 818 61.02 91.36 41.92
C GLU A 818 61.34 89.85 41.84
N TYR A 819 60.74 89.14 40.88
CA TYR A 819 61.01 87.73 40.66
C TYR A 819 62.46 87.48 40.22
N LEU A 820 62.97 88.27 39.27
CA LEU A 820 64.35 88.16 38.78
C LEU A 820 65.36 88.51 39.87
N ASP A 821 65.12 89.54 40.67
CA ASP A 821 65.99 89.89 41.80
C ASP A 821 66.02 88.81 42.89
N ALA A 822 64.86 88.23 43.19
CA ALA A 822 64.78 87.11 44.14
C ALA A 822 65.50 85.86 43.59
N TYR A 823 65.40 85.58 42.30
CA TYR A 823 66.10 84.45 41.70
C TYR A 823 67.60 84.71 41.59
N ARG A 824 68.00 85.93 41.23
CA ARG A 824 69.38 86.41 41.21
C ARG A 824 70.06 86.19 42.56
N ARG A 825 69.38 86.55 43.67
CA ARG A 825 69.91 86.30 45.02
C ARG A 825 70.17 84.82 45.28
N LYS A 826 69.27 83.93 44.87
CA LYS A 826 69.45 82.48 45.03
C LYS A 826 70.55 81.89 44.14
N LEU A 827 70.71 82.42 42.93
CA LEU A 827 71.82 82.03 42.03
C LEU A 827 73.17 82.46 42.63
N ILE A 828 73.26 83.68 43.16
CA ILE A 828 74.46 84.17 43.85
C ILE A 828 74.75 83.32 45.09
N GLU A 829 73.74 83.02 45.92
CA GLU A 829 73.89 82.16 47.10
C GLU A 829 74.40 80.76 46.73
N ALA A 830 73.90 80.18 45.64
CA ALA A 830 74.39 78.89 45.15
C ALA A 830 75.87 78.95 44.72
N ILE A 831 76.30 80.04 44.08
CA ILE A 831 77.71 80.27 43.71
C ILE A 831 78.59 80.47 44.96
N GLU A 832 78.13 81.27 45.93
CA GLU A 832 78.85 81.52 47.20
C GLU A 832 79.04 80.23 48.03
N ASN A 833 78.10 79.29 47.92
CA ASN A 833 78.20 77.96 48.52
C ASN A 833 79.16 77.00 47.78
N GLY A 834 79.93 77.50 46.81
CA GLY A 834 80.94 76.75 46.09
C GLY A 834 80.40 75.94 44.91
N ASN A 835 79.22 76.27 44.39
CA ASN A 835 78.69 75.60 43.20
C ASN A 835 79.01 76.37 41.91
N GLU A 836 79.30 75.64 40.84
CA GLU A 836 79.30 76.14 39.46
C GLU A 836 77.94 75.83 38.82
N ILE A 837 77.29 76.81 38.19
CA ILE A 837 75.94 76.65 37.66
C ILE A 837 75.99 76.54 36.14
N LEU A 838 75.60 75.39 35.60
CA LEU A 838 75.40 75.20 34.17
C LEU A 838 74.08 75.83 33.73
N LEU A 839 74.14 76.62 32.66
CA LEU A 839 72.98 77.25 32.04
C LEU A 839 72.21 76.26 31.16
#